data_AF-A0A7Z0WLE6-F1
#
_entry.id   AF-A0A7Z0WLE6-F1
#
_cell.length_a   1.000
_cell.length_b   1.000
_cell.length_c   1.000
_cell.angle_alpha   90.00
_cell.angle_beta   90.00
_cell.angle_gamma   90.00
#
_symmetry.space_group_name_H-M   'P 1'
#
loop_
_entity.id
_entity.type
_entity.pdbx_description
1 polymer ?
#
loop_
_entity_poly.entity_id
_entity_poly.type
_entity_poly.pdbx_seq_one_letter_code
_entity_poly.pdbx_strand_id
1 'polypeptide(L)'
;MSDPFDTARLREAVLAAWRTSPTRLREDANAEEDLYLGGYRDRLLVELAQNAADAAQAAGVAGHLRVSLVGDELRVANTGRPLDAAGVASLASLRASAKEHGVGQFGLGFAAVLTVCDEPRVVSRTGGVAFSAARTREELGTTDRVPVLRLVWPTDEDPVPDGFDTEVRLPLKDEPPEFSGQAVDLLLALDGLDRIDIGGRSWRRDGDDLYGPDGVTHWTIVRESGELPPELTGGLPTEHRPQWTICWAYADGQPDQVLHAPTPTDERLSLPARLIATLPVEPSRRRIMPGPATDAVLDAAVRLYPKLLDKVDRPTELVPLPGFPLSEVDDRLRQGITSVLRNTAWLPTPNGDPVSPGKAALLPTDSPALAELLADVVPGLVTAEYAAPEHAAALAALDTTRLHTADIVAAVTGIDRPPSWWYRLYDALSPIAEVDSDAREALGGLPVPMADGRTIPGPRGALIVDGDVDHSFGDAVHPEAAHPLLERLGARRGGTADLLDSLREAVERSVDDAESGMDIDDLRDSVLTLVAAAGARQGEYPWLSALALRDEAGDHRRADELALPDAPLLDLLDDDTPVGVLHPDTVTTWPRHVLTAVGVLDTFAVVVDEAPSAPDHDLPDERDWWDSLAEPPHRMTAVRDLDLVAEHAWPAALRLLAGDPDTWRAMHEPGGHTGWWLANHAVLDDHAPHELRLPDAGALAGLYDPVPPVDVDPSVLRAIGVREELDLTGPDDAEDLLDRLADQNRQVTTGTAMRAHAAIAEAVQDGVLSAEDVRPPVAVRPLTGGVLPASEAMVLDAPWVLGVASGERVVSAGPDFALAEPLADVLDVPLATEVVVGVIREQAQPVLWADLGAVVDACDLAGLEVPAGGPLVHERLTVRIGLADHEVAWWVDRDVVHCTDSTEGMARALAWSTDRWEERHTFAALLEDPESLLG
;
A
#
# COMPACT_ATOMS: atom_id res chain seq x y z
N MET A 1 71.70 -69.13 31.16
CA MET A 1 70.64 -68.13 30.99
C MET A 1 70.80 -67.10 32.09
N SER A 2 70.97 -65.82 31.76
CA SER A 2 70.98 -64.74 32.77
C SER A 2 69.53 -64.41 33.15
N ASP A 3 69.22 -64.30 34.44
CA ASP A 3 67.93 -63.88 34.96
C ASP A 3 68.06 -62.47 35.58
N PRO A 4 68.11 -61.40 34.76
CA PRO A 4 68.33 -60.03 35.23
C PRO A 4 67.13 -59.47 36.02
N PHE A 5 65.99 -60.16 36.02
CA PHE A 5 64.75 -59.72 36.65
C PHE A 5 64.40 -60.49 37.93
N ASP A 6 65.25 -61.45 38.35
CA ASP A 6 65.02 -62.29 39.53
C ASP A 6 63.65 -63.02 39.47
N THR A 7 63.33 -63.55 38.29
CA THR A 7 62.09 -64.29 38.01
C THR A 7 61.95 -65.53 38.89
N ALA A 8 63.08 -66.14 39.29
CA ALA A 8 63.10 -67.27 40.22
C ALA A 8 62.45 -66.91 41.57
N ARG A 9 62.81 -65.77 42.18
CA ARG A 9 62.23 -65.31 43.45
C ARG A 9 60.74 -65.03 43.33
N LEU A 10 60.30 -64.42 42.23
CA LEU A 10 58.87 -64.17 41.96
C LEU A 10 58.10 -65.49 41.86
N ARG A 11 58.62 -66.46 41.09
CA ARG A 11 58.01 -67.78 40.91
C ARG A 11 57.94 -68.56 42.23
N GLU A 12 59.00 -68.56 43.02
CA GLU A 12 59.04 -69.22 44.34
C GLU A 12 58.01 -68.64 45.31
N ALA A 13 57.86 -67.30 45.34
CA ALA A 13 56.88 -66.63 46.19
C ALA A 13 55.44 -67.03 45.86
N VAL A 14 55.09 -67.07 44.56
CA VAL A 14 53.76 -67.49 44.09
C VAL A 14 53.51 -68.97 44.38
N LEU A 15 54.46 -69.85 44.07
CA LEU A 15 54.33 -71.28 44.37
C LEU A 15 54.20 -71.56 45.87
N ALA A 16 54.95 -70.84 46.72
CA ALA A 16 54.82 -70.95 48.17
C ALA A 16 53.42 -70.51 48.64
N ALA A 17 52.87 -69.44 48.07
CA ALA A 17 51.52 -68.98 48.38
C ALA A 17 50.45 -70.01 47.99
N TRP A 18 50.53 -70.59 46.79
CA TRP A 18 49.59 -71.62 46.34
C TRP A 18 49.70 -72.93 47.13
N ARG A 19 50.92 -73.34 47.52
CA ARG A 19 51.14 -74.50 48.41
C ARG A 19 50.53 -74.29 49.79
N THR A 20 50.58 -73.06 50.30
CA THR A 20 50.03 -72.70 51.62
C THR A 20 48.51 -72.56 51.60
N SER A 21 47.93 -72.15 50.48
CA SER A 21 46.48 -72.02 50.29
C SER A 21 46.04 -72.43 48.88
N PRO A 22 45.55 -73.67 48.69
CA PRO A 22 45.05 -74.14 47.39
C PRO A 22 43.88 -73.32 46.82
N THR A 23 43.13 -72.61 47.69
CA THR A 23 42.06 -71.71 47.25
C THR A 23 42.60 -70.53 46.45
N ARG A 24 43.80 -70.01 46.79
CA ARG A 24 44.43 -68.90 46.05
C ARG A 24 44.76 -69.25 44.61
N LEU A 25 45.18 -70.49 44.34
CA LEU A 25 45.43 -70.96 42.98
C LEU A 25 44.14 -70.87 42.13
N ARG A 26 42.99 -71.27 42.69
CA ARG A 26 41.70 -71.17 42.01
C ARG A 26 41.25 -69.72 41.85
N GLU A 27 41.45 -68.89 42.88
CA GLU A 27 41.17 -67.46 42.81
C GLU A 27 41.99 -66.76 41.72
N ASP A 28 43.29 -67.08 41.60
CA ASP A 28 44.16 -66.52 40.56
C ASP A 28 43.76 -67.02 39.16
N ALA A 29 43.41 -68.30 39.02
CA ALA A 29 42.92 -68.87 37.75
C ALA A 29 41.57 -68.24 37.32
N ASN A 30 40.65 -68.05 38.26
CA ASN A 30 39.34 -67.43 38.02
C ASN A 30 39.50 -65.93 37.73
N ALA A 31 40.42 -65.23 38.42
CA ALA A 31 40.66 -63.81 38.17
C ALA A 31 41.21 -63.56 36.76
N GLU A 32 42.08 -64.43 36.24
CA GLU A 32 42.51 -64.35 34.85
C GLU A 32 41.39 -64.74 33.87
N GLU A 33 40.57 -65.74 34.21
CA GLU A 33 39.39 -66.13 33.43
C GLU A 33 38.40 -64.99 33.21
N ASP A 34 37.98 -64.36 34.31
CA ASP A 34 37.02 -63.26 34.30
C ASP A 34 37.54 -62.08 33.46
N LEU A 35 38.86 -61.90 33.39
CA LEU A 35 39.51 -60.86 32.61
C LEU A 35 39.61 -61.13 31.11
N TYR A 36 39.38 -62.34 30.60
CA TYR A 36 39.40 -62.57 29.15
C TYR A 36 38.08 -63.11 28.57
N LEU A 37 37.23 -63.78 29.36
CA LEU A 37 35.89 -64.21 28.92
C LEU A 37 34.90 -63.05 28.72
N GLY A 38 35.19 -61.86 29.28
CA GLY A 38 34.34 -60.66 29.19
C GLY A 38 34.39 -59.87 27.87
N GLY A 39 34.79 -60.47 26.74
CA GLY A 39 34.79 -59.79 25.43
C GLY A 39 36.08 -59.04 25.05
N TYR A 40 37.25 -59.54 25.46
CA TYR A 40 38.52 -58.80 25.41
C TYR A 40 39.30 -58.83 24.07
N ARG A 41 38.83 -59.51 23.01
CA ARG A 41 39.61 -59.64 21.76
C ARG A 41 39.85 -58.27 21.08
N ASP A 42 38.89 -57.36 21.18
CA ASP A 42 38.98 -56.01 20.57
C ASP A 42 39.87 -55.04 21.38
N ARG A 43 40.31 -55.42 22.59
CA ARG A 43 41.10 -54.56 23.50
C ARG A 43 42.60 -54.82 23.46
N LEU A 44 43.02 -55.91 22.84
CA LEU A 44 44.41 -56.34 22.83
C LEU A 44 45.35 -55.23 22.34
N LEU A 45 45.03 -54.58 21.22
CA LEU A 45 45.86 -53.51 20.68
C LEU A 45 45.87 -52.27 21.58
N VAL A 46 44.72 -51.90 22.14
CA VAL A 46 44.59 -50.69 22.97
C VAL A 46 45.46 -50.79 24.22
N GLU A 47 45.41 -51.92 24.93
CA GLU A 47 46.22 -52.12 26.14
C GLU A 47 47.72 -52.16 25.80
N LEU A 48 48.10 -52.75 24.66
CA LEU A 48 49.49 -52.74 24.19
C LEU A 48 49.95 -51.34 23.74
N ALA A 49 49.07 -50.56 23.09
CA ALA A 49 49.33 -49.20 22.67
C ALA A 49 49.43 -48.23 23.86
N GLN A 50 48.60 -48.41 24.89
CA GLN A 50 48.72 -47.67 26.15
C GLN A 50 50.06 -47.95 26.84
N ASN A 51 50.44 -49.23 26.97
CA ASN A 51 51.75 -49.60 27.52
C ASN A 51 52.90 -48.99 26.69
N ALA A 52 52.76 -48.94 25.37
CA ALA A 52 53.73 -48.30 24.48
C ALA A 52 53.81 -46.78 24.68
N ALA A 53 52.66 -46.09 24.75
CA ALA A 53 52.58 -44.66 24.98
C ALA A 53 53.16 -44.29 26.36
N ASP A 54 52.81 -45.03 27.41
CA ASP A 54 53.35 -44.84 28.77
C ASP A 54 54.86 -45.04 28.80
N ALA A 55 55.37 -46.07 28.11
CA ALA A 55 56.81 -46.34 28.02
C ALA A 55 57.56 -45.23 27.28
N ALA A 56 56.98 -44.71 26.19
CA ALA A 56 57.55 -43.62 25.41
C ALA A 56 57.58 -42.31 26.20
N GLN A 57 56.47 -41.97 26.89
CA GLN A 57 56.37 -40.82 27.78
C GLN A 57 57.38 -40.91 28.94
N ALA A 58 57.49 -42.07 29.58
CA ALA A 58 58.45 -42.30 30.67
C ALA A 58 59.92 -42.16 30.21
N ALA A 59 60.19 -42.39 28.93
CA ALA A 59 61.51 -42.22 28.32
C ALA A 59 61.73 -40.84 27.66
N GLY A 60 60.68 -40.03 27.52
CA GLY A 60 60.73 -38.74 26.82
C GLY A 60 61.06 -38.87 25.33
N VAL A 61 60.58 -39.94 24.68
CA VAL A 61 60.81 -40.22 23.24
C VAL A 61 59.50 -40.30 22.48
N ALA A 62 59.58 -40.18 21.15
CA ALA A 62 58.46 -40.43 20.24
C ALA A 62 57.99 -41.89 20.35
N GLY A 63 56.71 -42.10 20.67
CA GLY A 63 56.14 -43.44 20.76
C GLY A 63 55.90 -44.05 19.38
N HIS A 64 56.46 -45.23 19.16
CA HIS A 64 56.29 -46.00 17.94
C HIS A 64 55.89 -47.43 18.30
N LEU A 65 54.70 -47.84 17.89
CA LEU A 65 54.18 -49.20 18.02
C LEU A 65 54.27 -49.91 16.66
N ARG A 66 54.75 -51.15 16.63
CA ARG A 66 54.77 -52.00 15.44
C ARG A 66 54.13 -53.34 15.74
N VAL A 67 53.11 -53.67 14.96
CA VAL A 67 52.37 -54.94 15.02
C VAL A 67 52.66 -55.74 13.75
N SER A 68 53.19 -56.95 13.94
CA SER A 68 53.55 -57.86 12.85
C SER A 68 53.12 -59.29 13.17
N LEU A 69 52.82 -60.06 12.11
CA LEU A 69 52.54 -61.48 12.22
C LEU A 69 53.73 -62.25 11.64
N VAL A 70 54.39 -63.07 12.45
CA VAL A 70 55.54 -63.90 12.06
C VAL A 70 55.13 -65.36 12.23
N GLY A 71 54.76 -66.02 11.12
CA GLY A 71 54.15 -67.36 11.20
C GLY A 71 52.77 -67.29 11.87
N ASP A 72 52.61 -68.04 12.95
CA ASP A 72 51.44 -68.07 13.84
C ASP A 72 51.62 -67.20 15.10
N GLU A 73 52.66 -66.35 15.15
CA GLU A 73 52.97 -65.50 16.29
C GLU A 73 52.70 -64.03 16.00
N LEU A 74 51.86 -63.39 16.82
CA LEU A 74 51.67 -61.95 16.82
C LEU A 74 52.78 -61.27 17.63
N ARG A 75 53.53 -60.37 17.00
CA ARG A 75 54.61 -59.60 17.61
C ARG A 75 54.27 -58.12 17.66
N VAL A 76 54.33 -57.54 18.86
CA VAL A 76 54.02 -56.13 19.11
C VAL A 76 55.23 -55.46 19.75
N ALA A 77 55.98 -54.71 18.96
CA ALA A 77 57.17 -53.99 19.37
C ALA A 77 56.86 -52.52 19.66
N ASN A 78 57.45 -51.95 20.72
CA ASN A 78 57.31 -50.53 21.05
C ASN A 78 58.64 -49.86 21.40
N THR A 79 58.71 -48.56 21.14
CA THR A 79 59.77 -47.68 21.67
C THR A 79 59.44 -47.22 23.08
N GLY A 80 60.46 -46.80 23.83
CA GLY A 80 60.33 -46.24 25.18
C GLY A 80 61.25 -46.88 26.20
N ARG A 81 60.86 -46.77 27.47
CA ARG A 81 61.64 -47.34 28.58
C ARG A 81 61.70 -48.88 28.48
N PRO A 82 62.88 -49.53 28.47
CA PRO A 82 63.00 -50.99 28.49
C PRO A 82 62.35 -51.63 29.72
N LEU A 83 62.01 -52.92 29.63
CA LEU A 83 61.46 -53.70 30.73
C LEU A 83 62.45 -53.76 31.90
N ASP A 84 61.98 -53.54 33.12
CA ASP A 84 62.79 -53.67 34.34
C ASP A 84 62.17 -54.70 35.32
N ALA A 85 62.88 -54.98 36.42
CA ALA A 85 62.43 -55.97 37.41
C ALA A 85 61.09 -55.58 38.06
N ALA A 86 60.79 -54.29 38.21
CA ALA A 86 59.51 -53.81 38.74
C ALA A 86 58.37 -54.02 37.74
N GLY A 87 58.62 -53.84 36.44
CA GLY A 87 57.72 -54.16 35.34
C GLY A 87 57.40 -55.65 35.28
N VAL A 88 58.40 -56.52 35.41
CA VAL A 88 58.19 -57.98 35.47
C VAL A 88 57.37 -58.39 36.71
N ALA A 89 57.66 -57.80 37.88
CA ALA A 89 56.86 -58.04 39.08
C ALA A 89 55.40 -57.59 38.91
N SER A 90 55.18 -56.46 38.22
CA SER A 90 53.83 -55.94 37.92
C SER A 90 53.08 -56.89 36.98
N LEU A 91 53.73 -57.37 35.91
CA LEU A 91 53.19 -58.36 34.97
C LEU A 91 52.79 -59.67 35.67
N ALA A 92 53.56 -60.10 36.68
CA ALA A 92 53.32 -61.34 37.42
C ALA A 92 52.24 -61.25 38.52
N SER A 93 51.68 -60.06 38.75
CA SER A 93 50.70 -59.80 39.82
C SER A 93 49.36 -59.31 39.26
N LEU A 94 48.26 -60.04 39.51
CA LEU A 94 46.92 -59.46 39.36
C LEU A 94 46.43 -58.88 40.70
N ARG A 95 45.95 -57.64 40.63
CA ARG A 95 45.25 -56.87 41.69
C ARG A 95 46.06 -56.46 42.93
N ALA A 96 47.37 -56.65 42.98
CA ALA A 96 48.21 -56.15 44.06
C ALA A 96 48.91 -54.84 43.69
N SER A 97 48.15 -53.73 43.67
CA SER A 97 48.73 -52.39 43.53
C SER A 97 47.94 -51.37 44.36
N ALA A 98 48.16 -51.37 45.67
CA ALA A 98 48.11 -50.13 46.43
C ALA A 98 49.45 -49.41 46.14
N LYS A 99 49.43 -48.37 45.29
CA LYS A 99 50.63 -47.60 44.94
C LYS A 99 51.00 -46.64 46.06
N GLU A 100 52.02 -46.96 46.83
CA GLU A 100 52.94 -45.94 47.35
C GLU A 100 54.20 -45.97 46.48
N HIS A 101 54.37 -44.92 45.66
CA HIS A 101 55.61 -44.49 45.01
C HIS A 101 56.33 -45.49 44.07
N GLY A 102 55.75 -45.75 42.88
CA GLY A 102 56.46 -46.37 41.75
C GLY A 102 55.60 -46.58 40.50
N VAL A 103 56.05 -46.08 39.34
CA VAL A 103 55.38 -46.23 38.03
C VAL A 103 55.61 -47.65 37.51
N GLY A 104 54.76 -48.59 37.94
CA GLY A 104 54.66 -49.93 37.36
C GLY A 104 54.11 -49.84 35.93
N GLN A 105 54.90 -50.32 34.97
CA GLN A 105 54.78 -50.13 33.52
C GLN A 105 53.74 -51.06 32.84
N PHE A 106 53.09 -51.92 33.60
CA PHE A 106 52.06 -52.82 33.10
C PHE A 106 50.94 -52.86 34.12
N GLY A 107 49.85 -52.15 33.82
CA GLY A 107 48.62 -52.22 34.59
C GLY A 107 47.89 -53.55 34.39
N LEU A 108 46.74 -53.71 35.04
CA LEU A 108 45.82 -54.85 34.94
C LEU A 108 45.47 -55.26 33.48
N GLY A 109 45.73 -54.38 32.49
CA GLY A 109 45.44 -54.55 31.07
C GLY A 109 46.30 -55.54 30.30
N PHE A 110 47.50 -55.91 30.78
CA PHE A 110 48.34 -56.90 30.06
C PHE A 110 47.66 -58.28 29.99
N ALA A 111 46.73 -58.60 30.90
CA ALA A 111 45.92 -59.81 30.85
C ALA A 111 45.11 -59.97 29.55
N ALA A 112 44.89 -58.89 28.80
CA ALA A 112 44.23 -58.93 27.49
C ALA A 112 44.93 -59.87 26.49
N VAL A 113 46.25 -60.11 26.62
CA VAL A 113 46.98 -61.04 25.75
C VAL A 113 46.50 -62.50 25.88
N LEU A 114 45.88 -62.85 27.01
CA LEU A 114 45.37 -64.21 27.27
C LEU A 114 44.18 -64.59 26.39
N THR A 115 43.52 -63.60 25.79
CA THR A 115 42.47 -63.81 24.78
C THR A 115 42.97 -64.52 23.54
N VAL A 116 44.25 -64.35 23.20
CA VAL A 116 44.84 -64.87 21.97
C VAL A 116 46.02 -65.81 22.23
N CYS A 117 46.58 -65.86 23.44
CA CYS A 117 47.84 -66.57 23.71
C CYS A 117 47.86 -67.24 25.10
N ASP A 118 48.36 -68.48 25.19
CA ASP A 118 48.57 -69.21 26.48
C ASP A 118 50.03 -69.17 26.95
N GLU A 119 50.93 -68.66 26.12
CA GLU A 119 52.37 -68.64 26.37
C GLU A 119 53.02 -67.29 25.99
N PRO A 120 52.53 -66.15 26.55
CA PRO A 120 53.01 -64.85 26.16
C PRO A 120 54.45 -64.64 26.60
N ARG A 121 55.23 -64.00 25.73
CA ARG A 121 56.63 -63.65 25.99
C ARG A 121 56.81 -62.15 25.85
N VAL A 122 57.67 -61.57 26.69
CA VAL A 122 58.06 -60.17 26.61
C VAL A 122 59.57 -60.12 26.51
N VAL A 123 60.07 -59.67 25.36
CA VAL A 123 61.49 -59.53 25.05
C VAL A 123 61.83 -58.05 25.10
N SER A 124 62.87 -57.66 25.84
CA SER A 124 63.33 -56.28 25.91
C SER A 124 64.86 -56.23 25.83
N ARG A 125 65.44 -55.05 25.58
CA ARG A 125 66.89 -54.84 25.53
C ARG A 125 67.64 -55.27 26.80
N THR A 126 66.92 -55.31 27.92
CA THR A 126 67.41 -55.67 29.26
C THR A 126 67.27 -57.17 29.59
N GLY A 127 66.57 -57.95 28.77
CA GLY A 127 66.30 -59.38 28.97
C GLY A 127 64.90 -59.79 28.50
N GLY A 128 64.63 -61.10 28.49
CA GLY A 128 63.34 -61.66 28.11
C GLY A 128 62.69 -62.47 29.23
N VAL A 129 61.36 -62.38 29.33
CA VAL A 129 60.55 -63.22 30.21
C VAL A 129 59.45 -63.95 29.44
N ALA A 130 59.10 -65.15 29.89
CA ALA A 130 58.03 -65.96 29.35
C ALA A 130 57.05 -66.37 30.45
N PHE A 131 55.78 -66.45 30.08
CA PHE A 131 54.71 -67.09 30.82
C PHE A 131 54.23 -68.30 30.00
N SER A 132 53.72 -69.35 30.64
CA SER A 132 53.22 -70.54 29.93
C SER A 132 52.26 -71.32 30.81
N ALA A 133 51.03 -71.51 30.30
CA ALA A 133 50.06 -72.41 30.90
C ALA A 133 50.60 -73.84 31.03
N ALA A 134 51.38 -74.31 30.03
CA ALA A 134 51.95 -75.64 30.03
C ALA A 134 53.01 -75.82 31.12
N ARG A 135 53.96 -74.87 31.23
CA ARG A 135 54.97 -74.90 32.30
C ARG A 135 54.36 -74.73 33.69
N THR A 136 53.29 -73.94 33.83
CA THR A 136 52.57 -73.84 35.10
C THR A 136 51.91 -75.18 35.46
N ARG A 137 51.28 -75.88 34.52
CA ARG A 137 50.72 -77.23 34.74
C ARG A 137 51.79 -78.24 35.16
N GLU A 138 52.96 -78.20 34.51
CA GLU A 138 54.11 -79.05 34.85
C GLU A 138 54.61 -78.79 36.28
N GLU A 139 54.80 -77.52 36.68
CA GLU A 139 55.27 -77.18 38.03
C GLU A 139 54.27 -77.54 39.14
N LEU A 140 52.97 -77.53 38.80
CA LEU A 140 51.90 -77.90 39.74
C LEU A 140 51.57 -79.40 39.71
N GLY A 141 52.08 -80.14 38.72
CA GLY A 141 51.74 -81.56 38.53
C GLY A 141 50.24 -81.79 38.29
N THR A 142 49.55 -80.86 37.63
CA THR A 142 48.10 -80.90 37.39
C THR A 142 47.74 -80.81 35.91
N THR A 143 46.62 -81.43 35.55
CA THR A 143 45.95 -81.24 34.25
C THR A 143 44.80 -80.23 34.33
N ASP A 144 44.49 -79.75 35.54
CA ASP A 144 43.46 -78.74 35.75
C ASP A 144 43.87 -77.40 35.14
N ARG A 145 42.90 -76.49 35.05
CA ARG A 145 43.12 -75.11 34.64
C ARG A 145 44.08 -74.39 35.60
N VAL A 146 45.01 -73.64 35.04
CA VAL A 146 46.02 -72.88 35.78
C VAL A 146 46.07 -71.43 35.30
N PRO A 147 46.48 -70.48 36.15
CA PRO A 147 46.77 -69.13 35.70
C PRO A 147 48.06 -69.10 34.86
N VAL A 148 48.06 -68.26 33.83
CA VAL A 148 49.15 -68.08 32.87
C VAL A 148 50.13 -67.01 33.36
N LEU A 149 49.65 -65.85 33.81
CA LEU A 149 50.48 -64.66 34.08
C LEU A 149 51.06 -64.62 35.49
N ARG A 150 51.16 -65.76 36.18
CA ARG A 150 51.59 -65.81 37.59
C ARG A 150 52.97 -66.38 37.81
N LEU A 151 53.33 -67.39 37.01
CA LEU A 151 54.68 -67.94 37.03
C LEU A 151 55.43 -67.37 35.84
N VAL A 152 56.54 -66.70 36.14
CA VAL A 152 57.41 -66.09 35.15
C VAL A 152 58.73 -66.87 35.07
N TRP A 153 59.21 -67.08 33.85
CA TRP A 153 60.50 -67.71 33.57
C TRP A 153 61.38 -66.76 32.75
N PRO A 154 62.71 -66.82 32.92
CA PRO A 154 63.60 -66.16 31.99
C PRO A 154 63.51 -66.91 30.64
N THR A 155 63.60 -66.18 29.54
CA THR A 155 63.64 -66.76 28.20
C THR A 155 64.81 -66.21 27.40
N ASP A 156 65.37 -67.05 26.53
CA ASP A 156 66.46 -66.71 25.62
C ASP A 156 65.88 -66.72 24.21
N GLU A 157 65.55 -65.53 23.72
CA GLU A 157 64.79 -65.27 22.50
C GLU A 157 65.65 -64.41 21.56
N ASP A 158 65.34 -64.43 20.27
CA ASP A 158 65.96 -63.49 19.34
C ASP A 158 65.78 -62.03 19.83
N PRO A 159 66.79 -61.14 19.68
CA PRO A 159 66.70 -59.76 20.10
C PRO A 159 65.47 -59.02 19.54
N VAL A 160 65.04 -57.95 20.23
CA VAL A 160 64.01 -57.04 19.70
C VAL A 160 64.47 -56.43 18.36
N PRO A 161 63.55 -56.14 17.43
CA PRO A 161 63.90 -55.51 16.15
C PRO A 161 64.65 -54.19 16.33
N ASP A 162 65.58 -53.89 15.41
CA ASP A 162 66.33 -52.63 15.43
C ASP A 162 65.39 -51.41 15.49
N GLY A 163 65.67 -50.51 16.43
CA GLY A 163 64.87 -49.31 16.69
C GLY A 163 63.73 -49.48 17.69
N PHE A 164 63.52 -50.67 18.27
CA PHE A 164 62.52 -50.91 19.33
C PHE A 164 63.16 -51.32 20.66
N ASP A 165 62.42 -51.13 21.75
CA ASP A 165 62.90 -51.31 23.11
C ASP A 165 62.35 -52.58 23.78
N THR A 166 61.08 -52.89 23.48
CA THR A 166 60.35 -54.03 24.03
C THR A 166 59.47 -54.63 22.93
N GLU A 167 59.37 -55.96 22.87
CA GLU A 167 58.51 -56.70 21.96
C GLU A 167 57.72 -57.77 22.72
N VAL A 168 56.40 -57.68 22.66
CA VAL A 168 55.49 -58.71 23.18
C VAL A 168 55.24 -59.72 22.07
N ARG A 169 55.56 -60.99 22.31
CA ARG A 169 55.41 -62.10 21.36
C ARG A 169 54.34 -63.06 21.84
N LEU A 170 53.35 -63.29 20.99
CA LEU A 170 52.11 -63.99 21.33
C LEU A 170 51.85 -65.10 20.31
N PRO A 171 52.24 -66.36 20.60
CA PRO A 171 51.74 -67.52 19.86
C PRO A 171 50.23 -67.56 19.88
N LEU A 172 49.61 -67.47 18.71
CA LEU A 172 48.17 -67.36 18.62
C LEU A 172 47.50 -68.73 18.78
N LYS A 173 46.46 -68.79 19.60
CA LYS A 173 45.56 -69.96 19.73
C LYS A 173 44.61 -70.09 18.54
N ASP A 174 44.24 -68.95 17.96
CA ASP A 174 43.24 -68.77 16.91
C ASP A 174 43.78 -67.83 15.82
N GLU A 175 42.94 -67.48 14.83
CA GLU A 175 43.31 -66.52 13.77
C GLU A 175 43.75 -65.14 14.31
N PRO A 176 44.66 -64.44 13.59
CA PRO A 176 45.13 -63.11 14.00
C PRO A 176 43.98 -62.09 14.01
N PRO A 177 43.89 -61.22 15.04
CA PRO A 177 42.92 -60.13 15.07
C PRO A 177 43.23 -59.04 14.03
N GLU A 178 42.19 -58.33 13.58
CA GLU A 178 42.31 -57.11 12.76
C GLU A 178 42.47 -55.89 13.68
N PHE A 179 43.44 -55.01 13.38
CA PHE A 179 43.80 -53.87 14.23
C PHE A 179 43.79 -52.51 13.54
N SER A 180 43.73 -52.46 12.22
CA SER A 180 44.00 -51.24 11.45
C SER A 180 42.94 -50.18 11.68
N GLY A 181 41.70 -50.61 11.93
CA GLY A 181 40.60 -49.69 12.26
C GLY A 181 40.82 -48.88 13.54
N GLN A 182 41.70 -49.33 14.43
CA GLN A 182 41.94 -48.67 15.73
C GLN A 182 43.12 -47.68 15.70
N ALA A 183 43.94 -47.68 14.64
CA ALA A 183 45.20 -46.94 14.63
C ALA A 183 45.01 -45.41 14.74
N VAL A 184 44.03 -44.87 14.01
CA VAL A 184 43.70 -43.43 14.03
C VAL A 184 43.24 -43.01 15.41
N ASP A 185 42.30 -43.75 16.00
CA ASP A 185 41.76 -43.46 17.34
C ASP A 185 42.83 -43.48 18.41
N LEU A 186 43.74 -44.46 18.34
CA LEU A 186 44.83 -44.57 19.31
C LEU A 186 45.83 -43.42 19.19
N LEU A 187 46.12 -42.93 17.99
CA LEU A 187 46.99 -41.76 17.78
C LEU A 187 46.32 -40.44 18.21
N LEU A 188 44.98 -40.36 18.15
CA LEU A 188 44.23 -39.23 18.67
C LEU A 188 44.12 -39.27 20.20
N ALA A 189 43.91 -40.47 20.76
CA ALA A 189 43.70 -40.70 22.19
C ALA A 189 44.99 -40.65 23.02
N LEU A 190 46.09 -41.22 22.49
CA LEU A 190 47.34 -41.42 23.23
C LEU A 190 48.39 -40.43 22.75
N ASP A 191 48.54 -39.32 23.48
CA ASP A 191 49.51 -38.27 23.14
C ASP A 191 50.97 -38.73 23.21
N GLY A 192 51.24 -39.84 23.91
CA GLY A 192 52.56 -40.47 23.94
C GLY A 192 52.92 -41.29 22.71
N LEU A 193 52.05 -41.37 21.70
CA LEU A 193 52.19 -42.24 20.54
C LEU A 193 52.15 -41.41 19.24
N ASP A 194 53.25 -41.43 18.50
CA ASP A 194 53.40 -40.68 17.25
C ASP A 194 53.19 -41.57 16.02
N ARG A 195 53.42 -42.88 16.15
CA ARG A 195 53.39 -43.81 15.03
C ARG A 195 52.90 -45.21 15.39
N ILE A 196 52.08 -45.78 14.53
CA ILE A 196 51.63 -47.18 14.57
C ILE A 196 51.91 -47.83 13.20
N ASP A 197 52.65 -48.94 13.17
CA ASP A 197 52.79 -49.79 11.98
C ASP A 197 52.00 -51.10 12.18
N ILE A 198 51.11 -51.49 11.26
CA ILE A 198 50.36 -52.76 11.33
C ILE A 198 50.40 -53.44 9.95
N GLY A 199 50.96 -54.65 9.88
CA GLY A 199 50.90 -55.48 8.66
C GLY A 199 51.44 -54.79 7.39
N GLY A 200 52.47 -53.97 7.52
CA GLY A 200 53.09 -53.21 6.42
C GLY A 200 52.45 -51.84 6.14
N ARG A 201 51.33 -51.51 6.80
CA ARG A 201 50.72 -50.17 6.78
C ARG A 201 51.26 -49.33 7.94
N SER A 202 51.31 -48.01 7.76
CA SER A 202 51.83 -47.09 8.75
C SER A 202 50.88 -45.91 8.92
N TRP A 203 50.60 -45.59 10.19
CA TRP A 203 49.91 -44.37 10.61
C TRP A 203 50.89 -43.54 11.43
N ARG A 204 50.99 -42.26 11.12
CA ARG A 204 51.86 -41.32 11.81
C ARG A 204 51.10 -40.03 12.08
N ARG A 205 51.25 -39.48 13.26
CA ARG A 205 50.76 -38.16 13.62
C ARG A 205 51.90 -37.14 13.61
N ASP A 206 51.65 -35.96 13.07
CA ASP A 206 52.54 -34.80 13.13
C ASP A 206 51.70 -33.56 13.46
N GLY A 207 51.67 -33.18 14.73
CA GLY A 207 50.74 -32.17 15.24
C GLY A 207 49.28 -32.59 15.09
N ASP A 208 48.57 -31.86 14.24
CA ASP A 208 47.14 -32.01 13.92
C ASP A 208 46.94 -32.82 12.62
N ASP A 209 48.01 -33.10 11.86
CA ASP A 209 47.95 -33.93 10.65
C ASP A 209 48.19 -35.40 10.98
N LEU A 210 47.34 -36.28 10.45
CA LEU A 210 47.48 -37.72 10.55
C LEU A 210 47.70 -38.33 9.16
N TYR A 211 48.86 -38.94 8.97
CA TYR A 211 49.31 -39.62 7.77
C TYR A 211 48.96 -41.09 7.88
N GLY A 212 48.16 -41.62 6.96
CA GLY A 212 47.82 -43.03 6.90
C GLY A 212 47.96 -43.60 5.48
N PRO A 213 47.63 -44.89 5.29
CA PRO A 213 47.65 -45.54 3.97
C PRO A 213 46.73 -44.87 2.95
N ASP A 214 45.65 -44.24 3.42
CA ASP A 214 44.61 -43.64 2.58
C ASP A 214 44.85 -42.14 2.28
N GLY A 215 45.95 -41.56 2.79
CA GLY A 215 46.30 -40.15 2.62
C GLY A 215 46.58 -39.43 3.92
N VAL A 216 46.48 -38.10 3.89
CA VAL A 216 46.64 -37.24 5.06
C VAL A 216 45.27 -36.66 5.45
N THR A 217 44.94 -36.73 6.73
CA THR A 217 43.75 -36.10 7.30
C THR A 217 44.17 -35.05 8.30
N HIS A 218 43.73 -33.81 8.08
CA HIS A 218 43.90 -32.73 9.04
C HIS A 218 42.81 -32.83 10.11
N TRP A 219 43.22 -32.85 11.38
CA TRP A 219 42.33 -32.90 12.53
C TRP A 219 42.46 -31.63 13.36
N THR A 220 41.39 -30.88 13.50
CA THR A 220 41.32 -29.79 14.47
C THR A 220 41.12 -30.39 15.87
N ILE A 221 42.15 -30.28 16.72
CA ILE A 221 42.14 -30.91 18.04
C ILE A 221 42.15 -29.88 19.18
N VAL A 222 41.30 -30.13 20.19
CA VAL A 222 41.36 -29.45 21.50
C VAL A 222 41.35 -30.48 22.62
N ARG A 223 42.22 -30.27 23.61
CA ARG A 223 42.38 -31.17 24.76
C ARG A 223 42.28 -30.42 26.08
N GLU A 224 41.79 -31.13 27.09
CA GLU A 224 41.79 -30.69 28.48
C GLU A 224 42.00 -31.91 29.39
N SER A 225 42.62 -31.69 30.54
CA SER A 225 42.80 -32.72 31.55
C SER A 225 42.56 -32.13 32.93
N GLY A 226 42.07 -32.95 33.86
CA GLY A 226 41.83 -32.53 35.23
C GLY A 226 41.75 -33.71 36.19
N GLU A 227 41.32 -33.42 37.41
CA GLU A 227 41.13 -34.42 38.46
C GLU A 227 39.72 -34.28 39.06
N LEU A 228 39.01 -35.39 39.22
CA LEU A 228 37.69 -35.44 39.84
C LEU A 228 37.82 -35.26 41.36
N PRO A 229 36.96 -34.44 41.99
CA PRO A 229 36.87 -34.37 43.44
C PRO A 229 36.58 -35.74 44.07
N PRO A 230 37.14 -36.04 45.26
CA PRO A 230 36.95 -37.33 45.93
C PRO A 230 35.47 -37.72 46.11
N GLU A 231 34.59 -36.73 46.31
CA GLU A 231 33.14 -36.91 46.49
C GLU A 231 32.47 -37.52 45.27
N LEU A 232 33.01 -37.31 44.06
CA LEU A 232 32.48 -37.87 42.81
C LEU A 232 33.04 -39.27 42.52
N THR A 233 34.17 -39.64 43.13
CA THR A 233 34.84 -40.93 42.92
C THR A 233 34.47 -42.02 43.93
N GLY A 234 33.84 -41.66 45.05
CA GLY A 234 33.60 -42.58 46.17
C GLY A 234 32.71 -43.80 45.87
N GLY A 235 31.96 -43.79 44.76
CA GLY A 235 31.13 -44.90 44.30
C GLY A 235 31.70 -45.71 43.13
N LEU A 236 32.88 -45.33 42.61
CA LEU A 236 33.48 -46.00 41.45
C LEU A 236 34.33 -47.22 41.87
N PRO A 237 34.42 -48.25 41.01
CA PRO A 237 35.39 -49.32 41.19
C PRO A 237 36.82 -48.78 41.37
N THR A 238 37.63 -49.43 42.20
CA THR A 238 39.01 -49.01 42.55
C THR A 238 39.98 -48.93 41.37
N GLU A 239 39.60 -49.46 40.22
CA GLU A 239 40.33 -49.35 38.96
C GLU A 239 40.18 -47.99 38.25
N HIS A 240 39.20 -47.17 38.65
CA HIS A 240 39.04 -45.81 38.14
C HIS A 240 39.95 -44.84 38.88
N ARG A 241 40.75 -44.10 38.11
CA ARG A 241 41.59 -43.02 38.62
C ARG A 241 40.78 -41.71 38.65
N PRO A 242 41.06 -40.79 39.59
CA PRO A 242 40.40 -39.49 39.63
C PRO A 242 40.84 -38.59 38.47
N GLN A 243 42.01 -38.82 37.87
CA GLN A 243 42.47 -38.03 36.72
C GLN A 243 41.67 -38.38 35.46
N TRP A 244 41.29 -37.35 34.70
CA TRP A 244 40.58 -37.48 33.45
C TRP A 244 41.22 -36.63 32.35
N THR A 245 41.01 -37.06 31.11
CA THR A 245 41.40 -36.34 29.89
C THR A 245 40.20 -36.27 28.96
N ILE A 246 40.13 -35.20 28.16
CA ILE A 246 39.12 -34.96 27.13
C ILE A 246 39.86 -34.50 25.89
N CYS A 247 39.48 -35.05 24.75
CA CYS A 247 39.95 -34.66 23.44
C CYS A 247 38.74 -34.59 22.50
N TRP A 248 38.48 -33.38 21.98
CA TRP A 248 37.65 -33.22 20.80
C TRP A 248 38.55 -33.17 19.57
N ALA A 249 38.19 -33.94 18.55
CA ALA A 249 38.88 -33.96 17.27
C ALA A 249 37.86 -33.83 16.14
N TYR A 250 38.01 -32.80 15.31
CA TYR A 250 37.15 -32.56 14.15
C TYR A 250 37.95 -32.72 12.85
N ALA A 251 37.36 -33.38 11.86
CA ALA A 251 37.88 -33.45 10.51
C ALA A 251 36.71 -33.38 9.53
N ASP A 252 36.90 -32.68 8.41
CA ASP A 252 35.86 -32.46 7.41
C ASP A 252 35.30 -33.79 6.88
N GLY A 253 33.98 -33.84 6.70
CA GLY A 253 33.27 -34.95 6.07
C GLY A 253 33.17 -36.26 6.87
N GLN A 254 33.43 -36.28 8.19
CA GLN A 254 33.29 -37.52 8.98
C GLN A 254 31.85 -37.81 9.43
N PRO A 255 31.23 -38.93 9.01
CA PRO A 255 29.91 -39.34 9.47
C PRO A 255 29.97 -40.25 10.72
N ASP A 256 28.82 -40.37 11.41
CA ASP A 256 28.50 -41.27 12.53
C ASP A 256 29.63 -41.55 13.53
N GLN A 257 29.64 -40.80 14.64
CA GLN A 257 30.65 -40.94 15.69
C GLN A 257 30.15 -41.87 16.81
N VAL A 258 31.09 -42.40 17.58
CA VAL A 258 30.83 -42.99 18.90
C VAL A 258 31.71 -42.30 19.93
N LEU A 259 31.33 -42.36 21.21
CA LEU A 259 32.20 -41.89 22.27
C LEU A 259 33.36 -42.88 22.46
N HIS A 260 34.57 -42.39 22.61
CA HIS A 260 35.76 -43.20 22.89
C HIS A 260 36.21 -43.06 24.34
N ALA A 261 36.39 -44.18 25.04
CA ALA A 261 36.82 -44.19 26.44
C ALA A 261 37.89 -45.25 26.79
N PRO A 262 39.11 -45.20 26.23
CA PRO A 262 39.58 -44.57 24.99
C PRO A 262 39.34 -45.44 23.74
N THR A 263 38.71 -46.60 23.92
CA THR A 263 38.19 -47.45 22.84
C THR A 263 36.80 -46.99 22.41
N PRO A 264 36.36 -47.31 21.18
CA PRO A 264 34.97 -47.14 20.77
C PRO A 264 34.01 -47.76 21.79
N THR A 265 33.02 -46.98 22.23
CA THR A 265 31.90 -47.48 23.05
C THR A 265 30.65 -47.67 22.18
N ASP A 266 29.61 -48.28 22.72
CA ASP A 266 28.29 -48.40 22.09
C ASP A 266 27.47 -47.08 22.22
N GLU A 267 28.03 -46.02 22.81
CA GLU A 267 27.40 -44.69 22.88
C GLU A 267 27.61 -43.96 21.54
N ARG A 268 26.62 -44.06 20.65
CA ARG A 268 26.61 -43.33 19.37
C ARG A 268 26.41 -41.84 19.61
N LEU A 269 27.11 -41.01 18.84
CA LEU A 269 27.06 -39.55 18.90
C LEU A 269 26.63 -38.98 17.54
N SER A 270 25.70 -38.01 17.58
CA SER A 270 25.23 -37.25 16.43
C SER A 270 26.07 -35.98 16.16
N LEU A 271 27.18 -35.82 16.90
CA LEU A 271 28.03 -34.64 16.87
C LEU A 271 29.02 -34.69 15.70
N PRO A 272 29.38 -33.52 15.12
CA PRO A 272 30.29 -33.44 13.99
C PRO A 272 31.76 -33.69 14.39
N ALA A 273 32.08 -33.61 15.68
CA ALA A 273 33.43 -33.87 16.21
C ALA A 273 33.48 -35.17 17.02
N ARG A 274 34.62 -35.86 16.98
CA ARG A 274 34.91 -37.07 17.76
C ARG A 274 35.25 -36.70 19.20
N LEU A 275 34.61 -37.38 20.17
CA LEU A 275 34.91 -37.27 21.58
C LEU A 275 35.71 -38.47 22.08
N ILE A 276 36.89 -38.20 22.63
CA ILE A 276 37.71 -39.17 23.35
C ILE A 276 37.85 -38.67 24.79
N ALA A 277 37.37 -39.42 25.77
CA ALA A 277 37.36 -38.99 27.16
C ALA A 277 37.62 -40.13 28.15
N THR A 278 38.26 -39.81 29.27
CA THR A 278 38.41 -40.75 30.39
C THR A 278 37.11 -40.78 31.21
N LEU A 279 36.27 -41.78 30.96
CA LEU A 279 34.97 -41.93 31.60
C LEU A 279 34.83 -43.24 32.40
N PRO A 280 34.03 -43.25 33.48
CA PRO A 280 33.58 -44.48 34.12
C PRO A 280 32.85 -45.39 33.12
N VAL A 281 33.29 -46.63 32.99
CA VAL A 281 32.78 -47.60 32.01
C VAL A 281 32.46 -48.91 32.70
N GLU A 282 31.44 -49.62 32.22
CA GLU A 282 31.11 -50.96 32.74
C GLU A 282 32.28 -51.94 32.56
N PRO A 283 32.30 -53.12 33.22
CA PRO A 283 33.35 -54.12 32.99
C PRO A 283 33.51 -54.54 31.52
N SER A 284 32.40 -54.53 30.77
CA SER A 284 32.37 -54.73 29.31
C SER A 284 33.05 -53.61 28.52
N ARG A 285 33.32 -52.45 29.15
CA ARG A 285 33.87 -51.19 28.60
C ARG A 285 33.21 -50.69 27.31
N ARG A 286 32.03 -51.22 27.00
CA ARG A 286 31.21 -50.83 25.85
C ARG A 286 30.15 -49.81 26.21
N ARG A 287 29.82 -49.66 27.48
CA ARG A 287 28.81 -48.72 27.98
C ARG A 287 29.41 -47.85 29.06
N ILE A 288 29.00 -46.58 29.08
CA ILE A 288 29.39 -45.62 30.10
C ILE A 288 28.52 -45.85 31.33
N MET A 289 29.14 -45.83 32.51
CA MET A 289 28.40 -45.90 33.77
C MET A 289 27.74 -44.54 34.05
N PRO A 290 26.42 -44.48 34.27
CA PRO A 290 25.76 -43.23 34.63
C PRO A 290 26.19 -42.79 36.04
N GLY A 291 26.33 -41.48 36.25
CA GLY A 291 26.56 -40.91 37.58
C GLY A 291 27.34 -39.59 37.59
N PRO A 292 27.53 -39.00 38.79
CA PRO A 292 28.08 -37.65 38.93
C PRO A 292 29.50 -37.46 38.37
N ALA A 293 30.34 -38.51 38.40
CA ALA A 293 31.67 -38.47 37.80
C ALA A 293 31.62 -38.36 36.27
N THR A 294 30.75 -39.15 35.64
CA THR A 294 30.49 -39.11 34.20
C THR A 294 29.95 -37.74 33.80
N ASP A 295 28.94 -37.24 34.53
CA ASP A 295 28.34 -35.92 34.28
C ASP A 295 29.39 -34.79 34.34
N ALA A 296 30.27 -34.81 35.34
CA ALA A 296 31.31 -33.79 35.49
C ALA A 296 32.31 -33.75 34.32
N VAL A 297 32.70 -34.92 33.78
CA VAL A 297 33.60 -35.02 32.63
C VAL A 297 32.87 -34.62 31.34
N LEU A 298 31.61 -35.04 31.15
CA LEU A 298 30.81 -34.61 30.00
C LEU A 298 30.56 -33.09 30.01
N ASP A 299 30.32 -32.49 31.17
CA ASP A 299 30.16 -31.03 31.32
C ASP A 299 31.46 -30.28 31.01
N ALA A 300 32.62 -30.86 31.36
CA ALA A 300 33.92 -30.33 30.94
C ALA A 300 34.09 -30.44 29.42
N ALA A 301 33.64 -31.54 28.81
CA ALA A 301 33.69 -31.70 27.34
C ALA A 301 32.83 -30.66 26.64
N VAL A 302 31.63 -30.38 27.15
CA VAL A 302 30.74 -29.32 26.65
C VAL A 302 31.41 -27.94 26.73
N ARG A 303 32.04 -27.60 27.88
CA ARG A 303 32.74 -26.30 28.04
C ARG A 303 33.96 -26.16 27.14
N LEU A 304 34.62 -27.25 26.79
CA LEU A 304 35.80 -27.24 25.92
C LEU A 304 35.43 -27.02 24.44
N TYR A 305 34.24 -27.46 24.03
CA TYR A 305 33.81 -27.51 22.63
C TYR A 305 33.95 -26.19 21.85
N PRO A 306 33.59 -24.99 22.39
CA PRO A 306 33.74 -23.73 21.65
C PRO A 306 35.15 -23.41 21.18
N LYS A 307 36.19 -23.95 21.81
CA LYS A 307 37.58 -23.74 21.37
C LYS A 307 37.88 -24.37 20.02
N LEU A 308 37.01 -25.26 19.51
CA LEU A 308 37.10 -25.76 18.14
C LEU A 308 36.74 -24.66 17.13
N LEU A 309 35.81 -23.76 17.46
CA LEU A 309 35.33 -22.71 16.55
C LEU A 309 36.48 -21.78 16.13
N ASP A 310 37.39 -21.46 17.05
CA ASP A 310 38.55 -20.59 16.81
C ASP A 310 39.58 -21.18 15.84
N LYS A 311 39.44 -22.47 15.51
CA LYS A 311 40.43 -23.25 14.76
C LYS A 311 39.88 -23.81 13.44
N VAL A 312 38.64 -23.46 13.08
CA VAL A 312 38.02 -23.91 11.81
C VAL A 312 37.60 -22.71 10.97
N ASP A 313 37.69 -22.87 9.66
CA ASP A 313 37.26 -21.82 8.71
C ASP A 313 35.74 -21.70 8.62
N ARG A 314 35.00 -22.78 8.94
CA ARG A 314 33.53 -22.86 8.88
C ARG A 314 32.93 -23.28 10.21
N PRO A 315 32.82 -22.36 11.20
CA PRO A 315 32.35 -22.69 12.53
C PRO A 315 30.91 -23.27 12.58
N THR A 316 30.08 -22.97 11.58
CA THR A 316 28.71 -23.50 11.49
C THR A 316 28.65 -25.01 11.25
N GLU A 317 29.70 -25.63 10.68
CA GLU A 317 29.78 -27.09 10.49
C GLU A 317 29.97 -27.85 11.82
N LEU A 318 30.40 -27.15 12.89
CA LEU A 318 30.53 -27.71 14.23
C LEU A 318 29.22 -27.68 15.05
N VAL A 319 28.16 -27.08 14.52
CA VAL A 319 26.88 -26.96 15.21
C VAL A 319 26.09 -28.26 15.12
N PRO A 320 25.69 -28.87 16.24
CA PRO A 320 24.82 -30.03 16.20
C PRO A 320 23.46 -29.67 15.59
N LEU A 321 23.10 -30.36 14.51
CA LEU A 321 21.81 -30.13 13.85
C LEU A 321 20.64 -30.75 14.64
N PRO A 322 19.42 -30.21 14.50
CA PRO A 322 18.24 -30.79 15.12
C PRO A 322 18.02 -32.23 14.64
N GLY A 323 17.86 -33.15 15.57
CA GLY A 323 17.69 -34.58 15.29
C GLY A 323 17.29 -35.37 16.53
N PHE A 324 17.00 -36.66 16.35
CA PHE A 324 16.80 -37.57 17.47
C PHE A 324 18.15 -37.93 18.08
N PRO A 325 18.30 -37.86 19.42
CA PRO A 325 19.53 -38.28 20.06
C PRO A 325 19.78 -39.77 19.83
N LEU A 326 21.03 -40.13 19.56
CA LEU A 326 21.42 -41.52 19.31
C LEU A 326 21.66 -42.32 20.61
N SER A 327 21.87 -41.64 21.72
CA SER A 327 21.93 -42.20 23.09
C SER A 327 21.63 -41.13 24.16
N GLU A 328 21.53 -41.53 25.44
CA GLU A 328 21.36 -40.57 26.55
C GLU A 328 22.56 -39.63 26.69
N VAL A 329 23.77 -40.15 26.45
CA VAL A 329 25.02 -39.37 26.45
C VAL A 329 25.01 -38.36 25.31
N ASP A 330 24.56 -38.79 24.13
CA ASP A 330 24.41 -37.92 22.96
C ASP A 330 23.43 -36.77 23.23
N ASP A 331 22.26 -37.07 23.80
CA ASP A 331 21.27 -36.03 24.11
C ASP A 331 21.83 -34.98 25.06
N ARG A 332 22.53 -35.41 26.13
CA ARG A 332 23.18 -34.51 27.09
C ARG A 332 24.23 -33.64 26.42
N LEU A 333 25.15 -34.24 25.65
CA LEU A 333 26.22 -33.51 24.98
C LEU A 333 25.65 -32.52 23.95
N ARG A 334 24.66 -32.95 23.15
CA ARG A 334 24.01 -32.12 22.15
C ARG A 334 23.32 -30.91 22.77
N GLN A 335 22.53 -31.12 23.82
CA GLN A 335 21.87 -30.01 24.54
C GLN A 335 22.90 -29.06 25.17
N GLY A 336 23.93 -29.61 25.83
CA GLY A 336 24.98 -28.81 26.45
C GLY A 336 25.77 -27.99 25.43
N ILE A 337 26.22 -28.60 24.34
CA ILE A 337 26.97 -27.95 23.26
C ILE A 337 26.11 -26.89 22.58
N THR A 338 24.87 -27.20 22.21
CA THR A 338 23.95 -26.23 21.60
C THR A 338 23.74 -25.02 22.52
N SER A 339 23.53 -25.26 23.82
CA SER A 339 23.38 -24.19 24.81
C SER A 339 24.64 -23.34 24.95
N VAL A 340 25.81 -23.95 24.99
CA VAL A 340 27.09 -23.22 25.09
C VAL A 340 27.35 -22.42 23.81
N LEU A 341 27.23 -23.03 22.63
CA LEU A 341 27.43 -22.37 21.34
C LEU A 341 26.47 -21.20 21.12
N ARG A 342 25.21 -21.32 21.58
CA ARG A 342 24.22 -20.24 21.52
C ARG A 342 24.62 -19.00 22.33
N ASN A 343 25.38 -19.19 23.41
CA ASN A 343 25.72 -18.15 24.38
C ASN A 343 27.17 -17.66 24.29
N THR A 344 28.04 -18.36 23.56
CA THR A 344 29.40 -17.91 23.26
C THR A 344 29.39 -16.93 22.09
N ALA A 345 30.13 -15.83 22.18
CA ALA A 345 30.27 -14.87 21.11
C ALA A 345 31.30 -15.36 20.07
N TRP A 346 30.83 -15.64 18.85
CA TRP A 346 31.70 -16.12 17.76
C TRP A 346 31.20 -15.73 16.36
N LEU A 347 29.96 -15.23 16.22
CA LEU A 347 29.47 -14.75 14.93
C LEU A 347 30.02 -13.34 14.67
N PRO A 348 30.71 -13.10 13.54
CA PRO A 348 31.28 -11.80 13.24
C PRO A 348 30.19 -10.78 12.91
N THR A 349 30.35 -9.56 13.44
CA THR A 349 29.50 -8.42 13.12
C THR A 349 30.22 -7.46 12.16
N PRO A 350 29.51 -6.62 11.38
CA PRO A 350 30.15 -5.61 10.52
C PRO A 350 31.07 -4.65 11.29
N ASN A 351 30.80 -4.43 12.58
CA ASN A 351 31.56 -3.54 13.46
C ASN A 351 32.79 -4.21 14.10
N GLY A 352 33.00 -5.52 13.86
CA GLY A 352 34.19 -6.27 14.26
C GLY A 352 34.08 -7.03 15.58
N ASP A 353 33.21 -6.63 16.51
CA ASP A 353 33.00 -7.35 17.77
C ASP A 353 32.06 -8.55 17.56
N PRO A 354 32.46 -9.79 17.85
CA PRO A 354 31.59 -10.94 17.64
C PRO A 354 30.40 -10.95 18.59
N VAL A 355 29.27 -11.48 18.13
CA VAL A 355 28.03 -11.63 18.89
C VAL A 355 27.73 -13.11 19.14
N SER A 356 27.01 -13.40 20.22
CA SER A 356 26.52 -14.75 20.49
C SER A 356 25.28 -15.06 19.62
N PRO A 357 25.14 -16.26 19.06
CA PRO A 357 24.00 -16.63 18.22
C PRO A 357 22.62 -16.32 18.81
N GLY A 358 22.43 -16.47 20.13
CA GLY A 358 21.16 -16.15 20.80
C GLY A 358 20.82 -14.65 20.89
N LYS A 359 21.75 -13.76 20.52
CA LYS A 359 21.57 -12.30 20.43
C LYS A 359 21.84 -11.78 19.02
N ALA A 360 22.08 -12.68 18.07
CA ALA A 360 22.41 -12.35 16.71
C ALA A 360 21.14 -12.09 15.89
N ALA A 361 21.24 -11.11 15.00
CA ALA A 361 20.24 -10.80 13.99
C ALA A 361 20.84 -11.04 12.59
N LEU A 362 20.17 -11.85 11.78
CA LEU A 362 20.54 -12.14 10.40
C LEU A 362 19.63 -11.37 9.45
N LEU A 363 20.22 -10.80 8.41
CA LEU A 363 19.44 -10.18 7.33
C LEU A 363 18.66 -11.24 6.53
N PRO A 364 17.58 -10.82 5.82
CA PRO A 364 16.85 -11.70 4.92
C PRO A 364 17.67 -12.10 3.68
N THR A 365 18.76 -11.40 3.39
CA THR A 365 19.65 -11.62 2.24
C THR A 365 21.11 -11.44 2.66
N ASP A 366 22.02 -12.04 1.89
CA ASP A 366 23.47 -11.92 2.02
C ASP A 366 24.07 -10.60 1.45
N SER A 367 23.28 -9.52 1.43
CA SER A 367 23.70 -8.22 0.89
C SER A 367 24.70 -7.49 1.82
N PRO A 368 25.98 -7.31 1.41
CA PRO A 368 26.95 -6.60 2.23
C PRO A 368 26.63 -5.12 2.40
N ALA A 369 26.08 -4.48 1.36
CA ALA A 369 25.68 -3.07 1.39
C ALA A 369 24.56 -2.81 2.42
N LEU A 370 23.58 -3.72 2.50
CA LEU A 370 22.52 -3.63 3.50
C LEU A 370 23.05 -3.85 4.92
N ALA A 371 23.98 -4.80 5.10
CA ALA A 371 24.62 -5.06 6.38
C ALA A 371 25.42 -3.86 6.89
N GLU A 372 26.16 -3.18 6.00
CA GLU A 372 26.91 -1.97 6.33
C GLU A 372 25.99 -0.83 6.80
N LEU A 373 24.89 -0.57 6.07
CA LEU A 373 23.96 0.52 6.41
C LEU A 373 23.23 0.28 7.74
N LEU A 374 22.91 -0.99 8.04
CA LEU A 374 22.15 -1.36 9.23
C LEU A 374 23.01 -1.72 10.44
N ALA A 375 24.35 -1.74 10.31
CA ALA A 375 25.27 -2.13 11.38
C ALA A 375 25.07 -1.34 12.69
N ASP A 376 24.80 -0.03 12.57
CA ASP A 376 24.57 0.86 13.72
C ASP A 376 23.09 1.01 14.08
N VAL A 377 22.18 0.36 13.33
CA VAL A 377 20.73 0.46 13.50
C VAL A 377 20.17 -0.78 14.17
N VAL A 378 20.64 -1.97 13.76
CA VAL A 378 20.13 -3.26 14.26
C VAL A 378 21.11 -3.86 15.27
N PRO A 379 20.74 -3.95 16.56
CA PRO A 379 21.60 -4.57 17.56
C PRO A 379 21.92 -6.03 17.25
N GLY A 380 23.19 -6.41 17.33
CA GLY A 380 23.62 -7.79 17.11
C GLY A 380 23.59 -8.25 15.64
N LEU A 381 23.57 -7.32 14.69
CA LEU A 381 23.62 -7.64 13.26
C LEU A 381 24.89 -8.42 12.90
N VAL A 382 24.71 -9.59 12.30
CA VAL A 382 25.80 -10.44 11.80
C VAL A 382 26.17 -10.01 10.39
N THR A 383 27.43 -10.24 10.00
CA THR A 383 27.89 -10.06 8.62
C THR A 383 27.02 -10.83 7.61
N ALA A 384 26.88 -10.26 6.42
CA ALA A 384 25.92 -10.73 5.42
C ALA A 384 26.16 -12.18 4.97
N GLU A 385 27.39 -12.68 5.01
CA GLU A 385 27.73 -14.05 4.63
C GLU A 385 26.92 -15.11 5.40
N TYR A 386 26.63 -14.88 6.68
CA TYR A 386 25.87 -15.82 7.53
C TYR A 386 24.37 -15.87 7.21
N ALA A 387 23.86 -14.98 6.35
CA ALA A 387 22.51 -15.06 5.82
C ALA A 387 22.38 -16.13 4.71
N ALA A 388 23.50 -16.62 4.15
CA ALA A 388 23.50 -17.59 3.07
C ALA A 388 22.79 -18.92 3.46
N PRO A 389 22.14 -19.62 2.49
CA PRO A 389 21.37 -20.83 2.76
C PRO A 389 22.17 -21.96 3.45
N GLU A 390 23.47 -22.06 3.18
CA GLU A 390 24.35 -23.09 3.75
C GLU A 390 24.47 -23.02 5.28
N HIS A 391 24.33 -21.84 5.89
CA HIS A 391 24.40 -21.66 7.34
C HIS A 391 23.04 -21.78 8.03
N ALA A 392 21.94 -21.85 7.26
CA ALA A 392 20.58 -21.70 7.78
C ALA A 392 20.21 -22.71 8.87
N ALA A 393 20.50 -23.99 8.64
CA ALA A 393 20.14 -25.06 9.56
C ALA A 393 20.91 -24.96 10.90
N ALA A 394 22.20 -24.62 10.83
CA ALA A 394 23.06 -24.46 11.99
C ALA A 394 22.64 -23.26 12.84
N LEU A 395 22.42 -22.09 12.22
CA LEU A 395 22.03 -20.88 12.95
C LEU A 395 20.61 -20.98 13.53
N ALA A 396 19.70 -21.67 12.82
CA ALA A 396 18.39 -21.99 13.36
C ALA A 396 18.47 -22.91 14.59
N ALA A 397 19.39 -23.88 14.61
CA ALA A 397 19.62 -24.75 15.77
C ALA A 397 20.10 -23.99 17.02
N LEU A 398 20.70 -22.81 16.84
CA LEU A 398 21.19 -21.94 17.90
C LEU A 398 20.22 -20.80 18.24
N ASP A 399 18.98 -20.86 17.73
CA ASP A 399 17.93 -19.86 17.92
C ASP A 399 18.36 -18.43 17.53
N THR A 400 19.11 -18.29 16.43
CA THR A 400 19.45 -16.97 15.87
C THR A 400 18.22 -16.31 15.25
N THR A 401 18.06 -15.00 15.47
CA THR A 401 16.92 -14.25 14.94
C THR A 401 17.16 -13.92 13.47
N ARG A 402 16.24 -14.32 12.58
CA ARG A 402 16.23 -13.87 11.19
C ARG A 402 15.26 -12.71 11.04
N LEU A 403 15.77 -11.58 10.56
CA LEU A 403 14.97 -10.39 10.27
C LEU A 403 14.21 -10.60 8.98
N HIS A 404 12.95 -10.22 9.00
CA HIS A 404 12.13 -10.02 7.82
C HIS A 404 12.21 -8.57 7.36
N THR A 405 11.75 -8.31 6.14
CA THR A 405 11.73 -6.97 5.56
C THR A 405 10.96 -5.97 6.43
N ALA A 406 9.88 -6.41 7.08
CA ALA A 406 9.12 -5.59 8.02
C ALA A 406 9.94 -5.19 9.26
N ASP A 407 10.82 -6.08 9.76
CA ASP A 407 11.70 -5.77 10.90
C ASP A 407 12.73 -4.70 10.52
N ILE A 408 13.20 -4.70 9.27
CA ILE A 408 14.09 -3.65 8.75
C ILE A 408 13.36 -2.31 8.73
N VAL A 409 12.13 -2.27 8.18
CA VAL A 409 11.30 -1.05 8.16
C VAL A 409 11.08 -0.53 9.58
N ALA A 410 10.73 -1.40 10.52
CA ALA A 410 10.56 -1.03 11.92
C ALA A 410 11.86 -0.49 12.55
N ALA A 411 13.01 -1.10 12.25
CA ALA A 411 14.30 -0.68 12.79
C ALA A 411 14.76 0.70 12.27
N VAL A 412 14.43 1.04 11.02
CA VAL A 412 14.76 2.36 10.44
C VAL A 412 13.68 3.40 10.70
N THR A 413 12.51 3.03 11.21
CA THR A 413 11.45 4.02 11.49
C THR A 413 11.84 4.92 12.66
N GLY A 414 11.75 6.24 12.46
CA GLY A 414 12.05 7.24 13.48
C GLY A 414 13.53 7.55 13.70
N ILE A 415 14.43 7.03 12.86
CA ILE A 415 15.83 7.42 12.89
C ILE A 415 16.06 8.70 12.08
N ASP A 416 17.00 9.52 12.53
CA ASP A 416 17.45 10.71 11.80
C ASP A 416 18.74 10.41 11.02
N ARG A 417 18.66 10.55 9.69
CA ARG A 417 19.72 10.23 8.72
C ARG A 417 19.64 11.19 7.53
N PRO A 418 20.78 11.57 6.93
CA PRO A 418 20.78 12.44 5.76
C PRO A 418 20.07 11.76 4.57
N PRO A 419 19.41 12.51 3.69
CA PRO A 419 18.70 11.98 2.51
C PRO A 419 19.53 11.02 1.65
N SER A 420 20.82 11.29 1.45
CA SER A 420 21.73 10.40 0.72
C SER A 420 21.97 9.03 1.39
N TRP A 421 21.77 8.90 2.70
CA TRP A 421 21.77 7.60 3.38
C TRP A 421 20.51 6.79 3.04
N TRP A 422 19.35 7.45 2.99
CA TRP A 422 18.08 6.83 2.60
C TRP A 422 18.12 6.31 1.17
N TYR A 423 18.68 7.09 0.23
CA TYR A 423 18.91 6.62 -1.14
C TYR A 423 19.69 5.30 -1.17
N ARG A 424 20.81 5.21 -0.43
CA ARG A 424 21.63 3.99 -0.36
C ARG A 424 20.87 2.82 0.25
N LEU A 425 19.99 3.07 1.24
CA LEU A 425 19.12 2.04 1.80
C LEU A 425 18.10 1.55 0.78
N TYR A 426 17.44 2.45 0.05
CA TYR A 426 16.49 2.10 -1.01
C TYR A 426 17.16 1.31 -2.13
N ASP A 427 18.39 1.68 -2.51
CA ASP A 427 19.19 0.96 -3.51
C ASP A 427 19.51 -0.47 -3.02
N ALA A 428 19.95 -0.63 -1.76
CA ALA A 428 20.24 -1.93 -1.17
C ALA A 428 19.01 -2.84 -1.00
N LEU A 429 17.81 -2.27 -0.82
CA LEU A 429 16.54 -2.99 -0.69
C LEU A 429 15.85 -3.27 -2.04
N SER A 430 16.23 -2.54 -3.10
CA SER A 430 15.63 -2.65 -4.42
C SER A 430 15.60 -4.08 -4.98
N PRO A 431 16.71 -4.87 -4.94
CA PRO A 431 16.71 -6.22 -5.46
C PRO A 431 15.74 -7.16 -4.73
N ILE A 432 15.53 -6.95 -3.42
CA ILE A 432 14.59 -7.76 -2.61
C ILE A 432 13.15 -7.47 -3.04
N ALA A 433 12.82 -6.18 -3.21
CA ALA A 433 11.50 -5.74 -3.64
C ALA A 433 11.14 -6.19 -5.07
N GLU A 434 12.13 -6.52 -5.91
CA GLU A 434 11.91 -7.01 -7.28
C GLU A 434 11.42 -8.46 -7.30
N VAL A 435 12.01 -9.30 -6.46
CA VAL A 435 11.77 -10.75 -6.48
C VAL A 435 10.66 -11.21 -5.55
N ASP A 436 10.36 -10.45 -4.49
CA ASP A 436 9.43 -10.84 -3.43
C ASP A 436 8.29 -9.80 -3.25
N SER A 437 7.04 -10.24 -3.45
CA SER A 437 5.86 -9.40 -3.30
C SER A 437 5.56 -9.03 -1.86
N ASP A 438 5.78 -9.95 -0.92
CA ASP A 438 5.49 -9.76 0.50
C ASP A 438 6.53 -8.80 1.10
N ALA A 439 7.79 -8.92 0.65
CA ALA A 439 8.81 -7.92 0.94
C ALA A 439 8.43 -6.54 0.40
N ARG A 440 7.94 -6.45 -0.84
CA ARG A 440 7.50 -5.17 -1.42
C ARG A 440 6.36 -4.53 -0.64
N GLU A 441 5.39 -5.32 -0.19
CA GLU A 441 4.30 -4.83 0.66
C GLU A 441 4.82 -4.27 1.98
N ALA A 442 5.72 -4.99 2.66
CA ALA A 442 6.34 -4.51 3.89
C ALA A 442 7.12 -3.20 3.71
N LEU A 443 7.85 -3.05 2.59
CA LEU A 443 8.59 -1.83 2.25
C LEU A 443 7.71 -0.62 1.98
N GLY A 444 6.39 -0.80 1.81
CA GLY A 444 5.44 0.31 1.71
C GLY A 444 5.41 1.22 2.95
N GLY A 445 5.97 0.79 4.08
CA GLY A 445 6.15 1.61 5.28
C GLY A 445 7.51 2.30 5.41
N LEU A 446 8.38 2.25 4.39
CA LEU A 446 9.70 2.88 4.46
C LEU A 446 9.59 4.39 4.70
N PRO A 447 10.30 4.97 5.68
CA PRO A 447 10.35 6.41 5.87
C PRO A 447 10.88 7.11 4.61
N VAL A 448 10.26 8.23 4.22
CA VAL A 448 10.65 9.02 3.05
C VAL A 448 10.98 10.45 3.48
N PRO A 449 12.25 10.88 3.32
CA PRO A 449 12.64 12.27 3.55
C PRO A 449 11.99 13.19 2.52
N MET A 450 11.30 14.21 3.00
CA MET A 450 10.67 15.26 2.20
C MET A 450 11.62 16.44 2.06
N ALA A 451 11.43 17.23 1.01
CA ALA A 451 12.29 18.37 0.73
C ALA A 451 12.10 19.53 1.72
N ASP A 452 10.95 19.62 2.40
CA ASP A 452 10.68 20.54 3.52
C ASP A 452 11.34 20.12 4.85
N GLY A 453 12.11 19.02 4.84
CA GLY A 453 12.82 18.48 6.01
C GLY A 453 11.99 17.52 6.88
N ARG A 454 10.70 17.33 6.60
CA ARG A 454 9.89 16.29 7.25
C ARG A 454 10.30 14.90 6.75
N THR A 455 9.90 13.87 7.48
CA THR A 455 9.98 12.47 7.02
C THR A 455 8.62 11.83 7.20
N ILE A 456 8.03 11.34 6.10
CA ILE A 456 6.69 10.73 6.13
C ILE A 456 6.79 9.20 6.23
N PRO A 457 5.77 8.54 6.82
CA PRO A 457 5.73 7.08 6.92
C PRO A 457 5.22 6.47 5.61
N GLY A 458 6.14 6.10 4.72
CA GLY A 458 5.84 5.42 3.46
C GLY A 458 5.87 6.34 2.23
N PRO A 459 6.07 5.78 1.03
CA PRO A 459 6.15 6.54 -0.21
C PRO A 459 4.80 6.90 -0.83
N ARG A 460 3.68 6.31 -0.37
CA ARG A 460 2.36 6.64 -0.90
C ARG A 460 1.98 8.08 -0.54
N GLY A 461 1.58 8.84 -1.55
CA GLY A 461 1.30 10.27 -1.40
C GLY A 461 2.50 11.16 -1.72
N ALA A 462 3.74 10.62 -1.67
CA ALA A 462 4.93 11.37 -2.00
C ALA A 462 5.05 11.62 -3.51
N LEU A 463 5.58 12.80 -3.86
CA LEU A 463 5.84 13.24 -5.22
C LEU A 463 7.35 13.27 -5.50
N ILE A 464 7.79 12.48 -6.49
CA ILE A 464 9.14 12.56 -7.04
C ILE A 464 9.10 13.57 -8.18
N VAL A 465 9.79 14.68 -8.00
CA VAL A 465 9.83 15.78 -8.97
C VAL A 465 11.20 15.82 -9.61
N ASP A 466 11.23 15.76 -10.95
CA ASP A 466 12.45 15.85 -11.75
C ASP A 466 12.62 17.31 -12.26
N GLY A 467 13.83 17.87 -12.19
CA GLY A 467 14.16 19.16 -12.84
C GLY A 467 14.49 20.32 -11.88
N ASP A 468 14.45 21.54 -12.41
CA ASP A 468 14.79 22.80 -11.69
C ASP A 468 13.53 23.44 -11.11
N VAL A 469 12.79 22.67 -10.30
CA VAL A 469 11.58 23.11 -9.59
C VAL A 469 11.95 23.28 -8.13
N ASP A 470 11.42 24.31 -7.47
CA ASP A 470 11.65 24.46 -6.02
C ASP A 470 10.98 23.30 -5.27
N HIS A 471 11.80 22.43 -4.71
CA HIS A 471 11.34 21.25 -3.99
C HIS A 471 10.89 21.58 -2.56
N SER A 472 11.16 22.78 -2.06
CA SER A 472 11.04 23.13 -0.64
C SER A 472 9.62 23.05 -0.07
N PHE A 473 8.60 22.79 -0.92
CA PHE A 473 7.19 22.85 -0.56
C PHE A 473 6.39 21.69 -1.16
N GLY A 474 5.24 21.39 -0.53
CA GLY A 474 4.34 20.31 -0.91
C GLY A 474 4.86 18.92 -0.52
N ASP A 475 4.24 17.88 -1.07
CA ASP A 475 4.61 16.49 -0.80
C ASP A 475 5.82 16.01 -1.62
N ALA A 476 6.78 16.89 -1.88
CA ALA A 476 7.98 16.59 -2.66
C ALA A 476 9.01 15.76 -1.88
N VAL A 477 9.46 14.65 -2.46
CA VAL A 477 10.58 13.85 -1.94
C VAL A 477 11.87 14.66 -2.05
N HIS A 478 12.71 14.59 -1.02
CA HIS A 478 14.01 15.27 -1.04
C HIS A 478 14.85 14.78 -2.24
N PRO A 479 15.46 15.67 -3.06
CA PRO A 479 16.17 15.28 -4.30
C PRO A 479 17.27 14.23 -4.10
N GLU A 480 18.06 14.34 -3.03
CA GLU A 480 19.10 13.35 -2.68
C GLU A 480 18.56 11.98 -2.20
N ALA A 481 17.25 11.86 -1.91
CA ALA A 481 16.58 10.61 -1.55
C ALA A 481 15.68 10.05 -2.66
N ALA A 482 15.47 10.80 -3.75
CA ALA A 482 14.63 10.39 -4.86
C ALA A 482 15.17 9.12 -5.54
N HIS A 483 14.42 8.02 -5.44
CA HIS A 483 14.87 6.71 -5.90
C HIS A 483 13.75 5.93 -6.62
N PRO A 484 14.02 5.17 -7.70
CA PRO A 484 13.01 4.38 -8.44
C PRO A 484 12.27 3.31 -7.62
N LEU A 485 12.81 2.91 -6.46
CA LEU A 485 12.08 2.04 -5.53
C LEU A 485 10.83 2.73 -4.97
N LEU A 486 10.90 4.02 -4.63
CA LEU A 486 9.77 4.75 -4.04
C LEU A 486 8.58 4.78 -5.00
N GLU A 487 8.84 4.99 -6.29
CA GLU A 487 7.83 4.94 -7.36
C GLU A 487 7.13 3.58 -7.40
N ARG A 488 7.90 2.48 -7.35
CA ARG A 488 7.33 1.12 -7.31
C ARG A 488 6.54 0.83 -6.05
N LEU A 489 6.82 1.53 -4.96
CA LEU A 489 6.12 1.40 -3.68
C LEU A 489 4.90 2.35 -3.56
N GLY A 490 4.68 3.23 -4.53
CA GLY A 490 3.48 4.07 -4.64
C GLY A 490 3.71 5.58 -4.59
N ALA A 491 4.96 6.06 -4.60
CA ALA A 491 5.23 7.47 -4.89
C ALA A 491 4.86 7.78 -6.35
N ARG A 492 4.34 8.99 -6.60
CA ARG A 492 4.00 9.44 -7.96
C ARG A 492 5.13 10.29 -8.51
N ARG A 493 5.38 10.21 -9.81
CA ARG A 493 6.18 11.24 -10.50
C ARG A 493 5.25 12.35 -10.95
N GLY A 494 5.63 13.60 -10.69
CA GLY A 494 4.83 14.77 -11.00
C GLY A 494 5.66 15.98 -11.40
N GLY A 495 4.99 16.95 -12.01
CA GLY A 495 5.56 18.25 -12.36
C GLY A 495 5.05 19.37 -11.46
N THR A 496 5.20 20.62 -11.92
CA THR A 496 4.76 21.82 -11.22
C THR A 496 3.26 21.81 -10.89
N ALA A 497 2.42 21.31 -11.80
CA ALA A 497 0.97 21.22 -11.58
C ALA A 497 0.61 20.23 -10.46
N ASP A 498 1.29 19.08 -10.37
CA ASP A 498 1.05 18.11 -9.30
C ASP A 498 1.50 18.64 -7.93
N LEU A 499 2.60 19.41 -7.90
CA LEU A 499 3.02 20.11 -6.70
C LEU A 499 2.01 21.18 -6.28
N LEU A 500 1.51 21.98 -7.23
CA LEU A 500 0.49 22.98 -6.97
C LEU A 500 -0.77 22.31 -6.39
N ASP A 501 -1.24 21.22 -6.99
CA ASP A 501 -2.40 20.48 -6.51
C ASP A 501 -2.19 19.90 -5.09
N SER A 502 -0.97 19.50 -4.74
CA SER A 502 -0.65 19.04 -3.37
C SER A 502 -0.81 20.12 -2.29
N LEU A 503 -0.83 21.40 -2.67
CA LEU A 503 -1.02 22.54 -1.75
C LEU A 503 -2.50 22.93 -1.56
N ARG A 504 -3.45 22.28 -2.23
CA ARG A 504 -4.87 22.66 -2.22
C ARG A 504 -5.44 22.85 -0.82
N GLU A 505 -5.29 21.85 0.04
CA GLU A 505 -5.82 21.89 1.41
C GLU A 505 -5.18 23.02 2.25
N ALA A 506 -3.89 23.29 2.03
CA ALA A 506 -3.19 24.39 2.70
C ALA A 506 -3.69 25.76 2.21
N VAL A 507 -3.99 25.90 0.92
CA VAL A 507 -4.56 27.13 0.34
C VAL A 507 -5.98 27.36 0.85
N GLU A 508 -6.84 26.34 0.84
CA GLU A 508 -8.23 26.45 1.31
C GLU A 508 -8.32 26.88 2.78
N ARG A 509 -7.35 26.49 3.61
CA ARG A 509 -7.25 26.86 5.04
C ARG A 509 -6.43 28.12 5.31
N SER A 510 -5.81 28.72 4.28
CA SER A 510 -4.75 29.73 4.49
C SER A 510 -5.26 31.01 5.19
N VAL A 511 -6.52 31.40 4.97
CA VAL A 511 -7.14 32.54 5.67
C VAL A 511 -7.35 32.21 7.15
N ASP A 512 -7.97 31.08 7.46
CA ASP A 512 -8.19 30.61 8.85
C ASP A 512 -6.87 30.48 9.63
N ASP A 513 -5.83 29.97 8.97
CA ASP A 513 -4.49 29.81 9.55
C ASP A 513 -3.84 31.18 9.83
N ALA A 514 -3.98 32.14 8.91
CA ALA A 514 -3.51 33.51 9.10
C ALA A 514 -4.25 34.23 10.24
N GLU A 515 -5.58 34.11 10.31
CA GLU A 515 -6.40 34.65 11.41
C GLU A 515 -6.05 34.03 12.77
N SER A 516 -5.62 32.77 12.76
CA SER A 516 -5.11 32.05 13.94
C SER A 516 -3.69 32.46 14.34
N GLY A 517 -3.04 33.35 13.58
CA GLY A 517 -1.69 33.88 13.82
C GLY A 517 -0.55 33.00 13.30
N MET A 518 -0.84 32.04 12.40
CA MET A 518 0.19 31.29 11.69
C MET A 518 0.83 32.15 10.60
N ASP A 519 2.14 32.01 10.39
CA ASP A 519 2.82 32.64 9.27
C ASP A 519 2.55 31.86 7.98
N ILE A 520 1.96 32.53 7.00
CA ILE A 520 1.56 31.97 5.71
C ILE A 520 2.35 32.57 4.53
N ASP A 521 3.33 33.44 4.80
CA ASP A 521 4.07 34.14 3.74
C ASP A 521 4.84 33.14 2.84
N ASP A 522 5.43 32.09 3.44
CA ASP A 522 6.10 31.02 2.70
C ASP A 522 5.13 30.23 1.79
N LEU A 523 3.91 29.93 2.26
CA LEU A 523 2.88 29.27 1.46
C LEU A 523 2.45 30.15 0.29
N ARG A 524 2.16 31.43 0.55
CA ARG A 524 1.79 32.41 -0.48
C ARG A 524 2.85 32.46 -1.58
N ASP A 525 4.11 32.67 -1.22
CA ASP A 525 5.19 32.84 -2.20
C ASP A 525 5.44 31.55 -2.99
N SER A 526 5.26 30.39 -2.36
CA SER A 526 5.33 29.09 -3.02
C SER A 526 4.23 28.89 -4.05
N VAL A 527 2.98 29.18 -3.67
CA VAL A 527 1.82 29.06 -4.57
C VAL A 527 1.99 30.00 -5.77
N LEU A 528 2.35 31.27 -5.53
CA LEU A 528 2.55 32.24 -6.60
C LEU A 528 3.73 31.85 -7.52
N THR A 529 4.81 31.28 -6.97
CA THR A 529 5.92 30.73 -7.75
C THR A 529 5.47 29.58 -8.65
N LEU A 530 4.72 28.62 -8.08
CA LEU A 530 4.22 27.45 -8.82
C LEU A 530 3.18 27.84 -9.88
N VAL A 531 2.30 28.79 -9.59
CA VAL A 531 1.35 29.37 -10.56
C VAL A 531 2.08 30.02 -11.72
N ALA A 532 3.12 30.82 -11.44
CA ALA A 532 3.95 31.44 -12.46
C ALA A 532 4.71 30.40 -13.31
N ALA A 533 5.27 29.36 -12.67
CA ALA A 533 6.01 28.29 -13.35
C ALA A 533 5.10 27.36 -14.17
N ALA A 534 3.88 27.09 -13.68
CA ALA A 534 2.87 26.32 -14.41
C ALA A 534 2.26 27.10 -15.58
N GLY A 535 2.34 28.44 -15.55
CA GLY A 535 1.66 29.30 -16.51
C GLY A 535 0.14 29.19 -16.40
N ALA A 536 -0.35 28.99 -15.17
CA ALA A 536 -1.77 28.78 -14.90
C ALA A 536 -2.59 30.00 -15.32
N ARG A 537 -3.78 29.76 -15.86
CA ARG A 537 -4.73 30.80 -16.25
C ARG A 537 -5.77 31.03 -15.17
N GLN A 538 -6.36 32.22 -15.17
CA GLN A 538 -7.52 32.51 -14.34
C GLN A 538 -8.63 31.47 -14.58
N GLY A 539 -9.22 30.97 -13.50
CA GLY A 539 -10.26 29.95 -13.52
C GLY A 539 -9.78 28.52 -13.80
N GLU A 540 -8.50 28.29 -14.14
CA GLU A 540 -7.97 26.93 -14.38
C GLU A 540 -7.95 26.10 -13.09
N TYR A 541 -7.64 26.73 -11.96
CA TYR A 541 -7.66 26.12 -10.63
C TYR A 541 -8.54 26.97 -9.69
N PRO A 542 -9.87 26.74 -9.66
CA PRO A 542 -10.81 27.58 -8.91
C PRO A 542 -10.47 27.70 -7.42
N TRP A 543 -9.95 26.64 -6.80
CA TRP A 543 -9.57 26.60 -5.38
C TRP A 543 -8.43 27.56 -5.01
N LEU A 544 -7.65 28.07 -5.99
CA LEU A 544 -6.62 29.08 -5.71
C LEU A 544 -7.20 30.40 -5.19
N SER A 545 -8.49 30.66 -5.45
CA SER A 545 -9.16 31.87 -4.99
C SER A 545 -9.22 32.00 -3.46
N ALA A 546 -9.12 30.87 -2.75
CA ALA A 546 -9.07 30.84 -1.29
C ALA A 546 -7.71 31.27 -0.70
N LEU A 547 -6.68 31.51 -1.54
CA LEU A 547 -5.36 31.91 -1.08
C LEU A 547 -5.41 33.22 -0.30
N ALA A 548 -4.93 33.21 0.93
CA ALA A 548 -4.82 34.38 1.77
C ALA A 548 -3.76 35.35 1.24
N LEU A 549 -4.21 36.55 0.88
CA LEU A 549 -3.40 37.69 0.48
C LEU A 549 -3.71 38.87 1.42
N ARG A 550 -2.81 39.86 1.46
CA ARG A 550 -2.99 41.05 2.29
C ARG A 550 -3.71 42.15 1.51
N ASP A 551 -4.66 42.83 2.15
CA ASP A 551 -5.25 44.07 1.63
C ASP A 551 -4.38 45.30 1.97
N GLU A 552 -4.77 46.47 1.50
CA GLU A 552 -4.07 47.74 1.76
C GLU A 552 -4.03 48.15 3.25
N ALA A 553 -4.93 47.63 4.09
CA ALA A 553 -4.93 47.81 5.53
C ALA A 553 -3.98 46.83 6.25
N GLY A 554 -3.55 45.78 5.54
CA GLY A 554 -2.63 44.74 6.01
C GLY A 554 -3.34 43.50 6.57
N ASP A 555 -4.67 43.43 6.47
CA ASP A 555 -5.49 42.30 6.90
C ASP A 555 -5.47 41.19 5.83
N HIS A 556 -5.61 39.93 6.27
CA HIS A 556 -5.61 38.78 5.37
C HIS A 556 -7.02 38.51 4.84
N ARG A 557 -7.15 38.40 3.52
CA ARG A 557 -8.40 38.14 2.79
C ARG A 557 -8.17 37.10 1.70
N ARG A 558 -9.25 36.49 1.22
CA ARG A 558 -9.18 35.59 0.08
C ARG A 558 -8.76 36.36 -1.18
N ALA A 559 -8.11 35.68 -2.12
CA ALA A 559 -7.68 36.29 -3.36
C ALA A 559 -8.88 36.79 -4.20
N ASP A 560 -10.00 36.06 -4.22
CA ASP A 560 -11.23 36.49 -4.90
C ASP A 560 -12.00 37.63 -4.22
N GLU A 561 -11.59 38.06 -3.03
CA GLU A 561 -12.16 39.22 -2.32
C GLU A 561 -11.31 40.48 -2.51
N LEU A 562 -10.25 40.41 -3.32
CA LEU A 562 -9.30 41.48 -3.52
C LEU A 562 -9.24 41.88 -4.98
N ALA A 563 -9.30 43.18 -5.24
CA ALA A 563 -9.06 43.75 -6.56
C ALA A 563 -7.66 44.35 -6.68
N LEU A 564 -7.16 44.39 -7.91
CA LEU A 564 -5.95 45.15 -8.22
C LEU A 564 -6.18 46.65 -7.98
N PRO A 565 -5.19 47.41 -7.49
CA PRO A 565 -5.36 48.84 -7.19
C PRO A 565 -5.78 49.72 -8.37
N ASP A 566 -5.54 49.28 -9.60
CA ASP A 566 -5.90 49.95 -10.86
C ASP A 566 -6.98 49.19 -11.66
N ALA A 567 -7.70 48.26 -11.01
CA ALA A 567 -8.78 47.50 -11.63
C ALA A 567 -9.94 48.42 -12.05
N PRO A 568 -10.38 48.43 -13.32
CA PRO A 568 -11.55 49.19 -13.76
C PRO A 568 -12.83 48.83 -13.01
N LEU A 569 -12.91 47.64 -12.41
CA LEU A 569 -14.04 47.20 -11.59
C LEU A 569 -14.24 48.11 -10.36
N LEU A 570 -13.17 48.59 -9.72
CA LEU A 570 -13.25 49.38 -8.48
C LEU A 570 -14.04 50.67 -8.65
N ASP A 571 -13.95 51.33 -9.81
CA ASP A 571 -14.68 52.57 -10.12
C ASP A 571 -16.21 52.35 -10.28
N LEU A 572 -16.66 51.10 -10.31
CA LEU A 572 -18.06 50.72 -10.54
C LEU A 572 -18.78 50.25 -9.27
N LEU A 573 -18.02 49.85 -8.25
CA LEU A 573 -18.59 49.30 -7.02
C LEU A 573 -19.13 50.40 -6.12
N ASP A 574 -20.10 50.07 -5.28
CA ASP A 574 -20.57 50.95 -4.21
C ASP A 574 -19.46 51.18 -3.16
N ASP A 575 -19.50 52.33 -2.46
CA ASP A 575 -18.50 52.71 -1.45
C ASP A 575 -18.46 51.72 -0.27
N ASP A 576 -19.57 51.01 0.01
CA ASP A 576 -19.71 50.04 1.12
C ASP A 576 -19.50 48.57 0.70
N THR A 577 -18.77 48.31 -0.41
CA THR A 577 -18.48 46.95 -0.91
C THR A 577 -17.53 46.12 -0.02
N PRO A 578 -17.72 44.78 0.09
CA PRO A 578 -16.77 43.90 0.77
C PRO A 578 -15.44 43.69 0.04
N VAL A 579 -15.34 44.08 -1.24
CA VAL A 579 -14.13 43.91 -2.07
C VAL A 579 -13.01 44.84 -1.59
N GLY A 580 -11.90 44.26 -1.15
CA GLY A 580 -10.71 44.99 -0.72
C GLY A 580 -9.76 45.31 -1.87
N VAL A 581 -8.79 46.21 -1.63
CA VAL A 581 -7.70 46.51 -2.57
C VAL A 581 -6.45 45.73 -2.16
N LEU A 582 -5.86 44.99 -3.10
CA LEU A 582 -4.66 44.19 -2.87
C LEU A 582 -3.47 45.07 -2.43
N HIS A 583 -2.73 44.63 -1.40
CA HIS A 583 -1.59 45.37 -0.87
C HIS A 583 -0.50 45.64 -1.95
N PRO A 584 0.05 46.86 -2.04
CA PRO A 584 1.03 47.24 -3.07
C PRO A 584 2.30 46.36 -3.13
N ASP A 585 2.75 45.83 -2.00
CA ASP A 585 3.96 44.99 -1.95
C ASP A 585 3.80 43.70 -2.79
N THR A 586 2.62 43.09 -2.77
CA THR A 586 2.31 41.90 -3.58
C THR A 586 2.30 42.26 -5.07
N VAL A 587 1.66 43.38 -5.42
CA VAL A 587 1.55 43.88 -6.81
C VAL A 587 2.92 44.22 -7.41
N THR A 588 3.83 44.76 -6.61
CA THR A 588 5.19 45.10 -7.08
C THR A 588 6.09 43.88 -7.25
N THR A 589 5.81 42.80 -6.51
CA THR A 589 6.60 41.56 -6.52
C THR A 589 6.15 40.60 -7.62
N TRP A 590 4.85 40.49 -7.86
CA TRP A 590 4.25 39.48 -8.73
C TRP A 590 3.62 40.08 -10.00
N PRO A 591 3.81 39.45 -11.18
CA PRO A 591 3.14 39.90 -12.40
C PRO A 591 1.61 39.82 -12.29
N ARG A 592 0.91 40.80 -12.90
CA ARG A 592 -0.57 40.89 -12.93
C ARG A 592 -1.25 39.56 -13.28
N HIS A 593 -0.76 38.86 -14.30
CA HIS A 593 -1.34 37.59 -14.75
C HIS A 593 -1.25 36.44 -13.73
N VAL A 594 -0.28 36.47 -12.82
CA VAL A 594 -0.16 35.49 -11.72
C VAL A 594 -1.20 35.78 -10.64
N LEU A 595 -1.40 37.06 -10.34
CA LEU A 595 -2.40 37.51 -9.35
C LEU A 595 -3.82 37.23 -9.83
N THR A 596 -4.12 37.51 -11.09
CA THR A 596 -5.43 37.16 -11.68
C THR A 596 -5.61 35.64 -11.79
N ALA A 597 -4.53 34.88 -11.99
CA ALA A 597 -4.60 33.41 -12.03
C ALA A 597 -4.99 32.79 -10.68
N VAL A 598 -4.61 33.41 -9.55
CA VAL A 598 -5.06 33.00 -8.21
C VAL A 598 -6.40 33.62 -7.81
N GLY A 599 -7.05 34.39 -8.68
CA GLY A 599 -8.40 34.91 -8.45
C GLY A 599 -8.49 36.38 -8.05
N VAL A 600 -7.39 37.13 -7.96
CA VAL A 600 -7.43 38.58 -7.71
C VAL A 600 -8.17 39.28 -8.84
N LEU A 601 -9.14 40.11 -8.48
CA LEU A 601 -10.06 40.77 -9.40
C LEU A 601 -9.37 41.88 -10.20
N ASP A 602 -9.55 41.83 -11.51
CA ASP A 602 -9.19 42.90 -12.45
C ASP A 602 -10.45 43.47 -13.12
N THR A 603 -11.34 42.55 -13.50
CA THR A 603 -12.69 42.80 -13.99
C THR A 603 -13.67 41.87 -13.27
N PHE A 604 -14.93 41.86 -13.68
CA PHE A 604 -15.92 40.93 -13.17
C PHE A 604 -15.46 39.47 -13.32
N ALA A 605 -15.63 38.67 -12.27
CA ALA A 605 -15.29 37.26 -12.28
C ALA A 605 -16.46 36.41 -12.80
N VAL A 606 -16.14 35.36 -13.57
CA VAL A 606 -17.11 34.39 -14.08
C VAL A 606 -16.97 33.08 -13.31
N VAL A 607 -18.09 32.56 -12.84
CA VAL A 607 -18.23 31.20 -12.29
C VAL A 607 -18.75 30.29 -13.39
N VAL A 608 -18.12 29.13 -13.52
CA VAL A 608 -18.55 28.07 -14.44
C VAL A 608 -18.74 26.80 -13.63
N ASP A 609 -19.96 26.25 -13.64
CA ASP A 609 -20.25 24.91 -13.16
C ASP A 609 -20.73 24.05 -14.34
N GLU A 610 -20.02 22.95 -14.59
CA GLU A 610 -20.32 22.01 -15.67
C GLU A 610 -21.45 21.02 -15.32
N ALA A 611 -21.88 20.95 -14.06
CA ALA A 611 -22.98 20.10 -13.61
C ALA A 611 -23.58 20.62 -12.28
N PRO A 612 -24.21 21.81 -12.27
CA PRO A 612 -24.73 22.40 -11.05
C PRO A 612 -25.86 21.56 -10.48
N SER A 613 -25.85 21.39 -9.15
CA SER A 613 -26.79 20.52 -8.44
C SER A 613 -27.73 21.27 -7.48
N ALA A 614 -27.36 22.51 -7.11
CA ALA A 614 -28.10 23.41 -6.24
C ALA A 614 -27.66 24.86 -6.51
N PRO A 615 -28.42 25.87 -6.02
CA PRO A 615 -27.97 27.26 -6.04
C PRO A 615 -27.05 27.56 -4.85
N ASP A 616 -25.77 27.19 -4.96
CA ASP A 616 -24.74 27.32 -3.92
C ASP A 616 -23.42 27.97 -4.40
N HIS A 617 -23.52 28.90 -5.34
CA HIS A 617 -22.36 29.54 -6.00
C HIS A 617 -22.10 30.97 -5.53
N ASP A 618 -22.79 31.42 -4.48
CA ASP A 618 -22.73 32.78 -3.93
C ASP A 618 -23.04 33.86 -5.00
N LEU A 619 -23.95 33.56 -5.93
CA LEU A 619 -24.45 34.53 -6.92
C LEU A 619 -25.63 35.33 -6.33
N PRO A 620 -25.82 36.60 -6.75
CA PRO A 620 -26.90 37.42 -6.24
C PRO A 620 -28.26 36.88 -6.71
N ASP A 621 -29.21 36.73 -5.79
CA ASP A 621 -30.57 36.20 -6.05
C ASP A 621 -30.60 34.86 -6.81
N GLU A 622 -29.55 34.04 -6.66
CA GLU A 622 -29.37 32.77 -7.38
C GLU A 622 -30.55 31.82 -7.19
N ARG A 623 -31.11 31.78 -5.97
CA ARG A 623 -32.23 30.91 -5.64
C ARG A 623 -33.50 31.29 -6.40
N ASP A 624 -33.77 32.57 -6.53
CA ASP A 624 -34.96 33.07 -7.21
C ASP A 624 -34.86 32.77 -8.72
N TRP A 625 -33.66 32.96 -9.30
CA TRP A 625 -33.37 32.50 -10.67
C TRP A 625 -33.55 30.98 -10.81
N TRP A 626 -32.96 30.19 -9.92
CA TRP A 626 -33.01 28.73 -9.97
C TRP A 626 -34.44 28.18 -9.90
N ASP A 627 -35.26 28.76 -9.03
CA ASP A 627 -36.67 28.38 -8.85
C ASP A 627 -37.56 28.83 -10.03
N SER A 628 -37.11 29.82 -10.81
CA SER A 628 -37.81 30.26 -12.04
C SER A 628 -37.66 29.29 -13.22
N LEU A 629 -36.65 28.40 -13.18
CA LEU A 629 -36.39 27.46 -14.26
C LEU A 629 -37.30 26.22 -14.17
N ALA A 630 -37.86 25.80 -15.30
CA ALA A 630 -38.69 24.58 -15.36
C ALA A 630 -37.90 23.31 -14.99
N GLU A 631 -36.61 23.28 -15.34
CA GLU A 631 -35.67 22.22 -14.98
C GLU A 631 -34.32 22.84 -14.59
N PRO A 632 -33.56 22.24 -13.65
CA PRO A 632 -32.22 22.69 -13.31
C PRO A 632 -31.28 22.75 -14.53
N PRO A 633 -30.39 23.76 -14.62
CA PRO A 633 -29.50 23.91 -15.75
C PRO A 633 -28.47 22.77 -15.78
N HIS A 634 -28.14 22.28 -16.98
CA HIS A 634 -27.09 21.25 -17.14
C HIS A 634 -25.67 21.81 -16.97
N ARG A 635 -25.50 23.11 -17.21
CA ARG A 635 -24.26 23.86 -17.09
C ARG A 635 -24.63 25.29 -16.77
N MET A 636 -23.87 25.93 -15.90
CA MET A 636 -24.04 27.32 -15.52
C MET A 636 -22.78 28.12 -15.85
N THR A 637 -22.96 29.32 -16.40
CA THR A 637 -21.91 30.32 -16.55
C THR A 637 -22.49 31.66 -16.13
N ALA A 638 -21.99 32.21 -15.03
CA ALA A 638 -22.56 33.39 -14.40
C ALA A 638 -21.48 34.35 -13.91
N VAL A 639 -21.81 35.63 -13.89
CA VAL A 639 -20.95 36.70 -13.37
C VAL A 639 -21.24 36.93 -11.90
N ARG A 640 -20.19 36.95 -11.08
CA ARG A 640 -20.28 37.23 -9.64
C ARG A 640 -20.44 38.72 -9.34
N ASP A 641 -20.92 39.01 -8.14
CA ASP A 641 -20.80 40.32 -7.50
C ASP A 641 -21.49 41.47 -8.28
N LEU A 642 -22.52 41.16 -9.08
CA LEU A 642 -23.30 42.14 -9.85
C LEU A 642 -24.10 43.09 -8.94
N ASP A 643 -24.51 42.60 -7.76
CA ASP A 643 -25.21 43.34 -6.72
C ASP A 643 -24.34 44.39 -6.03
N LEU A 644 -23.01 44.33 -6.19
CA LEU A 644 -22.07 45.30 -5.64
C LEU A 644 -21.90 46.55 -6.53
N VAL A 645 -22.47 46.55 -7.74
CA VAL A 645 -22.36 47.67 -8.68
C VAL A 645 -23.24 48.83 -8.23
N ALA A 646 -22.68 50.04 -8.15
CA ALA A 646 -23.43 51.22 -7.79
C ALA A 646 -24.51 51.55 -8.84
N GLU A 647 -25.71 51.95 -8.40
CA GLU A 647 -26.87 52.18 -9.29
C GLU A 647 -26.57 53.14 -10.46
N HIS A 648 -25.74 54.16 -10.23
CA HIS A 648 -25.37 55.15 -11.25
C HIS A 648 -24.27 54.66 -12.23
N ALA A 649 -23.61 53.55 -11.93
CA ALA A 649 -22.48 53.01 -12.68
C ALA A 649 -22.87 51.95 -13.72
N TRP A 650 -24.14 51.51 -13.76
CA TRP A 650 -24.63 50.45 -14.65
C TRP A 650 -24.27 50.63 -16.14
N PRO A 651 -24.40 51.82 -16.77
CA PRO A 651 -23.96 51.98 -18.16
C PRO A 651 -22.47 51.73 -18.38
N ALA A 652 -21.62 51.98 -17.37
CA ALA A 652 -20.20 51.67 -17.43
C ALA A 652 -19.90 50.21 -17.12
N ALA A 653 -20.61 49.61 -16.16
CA ALA A 653 -20.52 48.18 -15.87
C ALA A 653 -20.91 47.32 -17.08
N LEU A 654 -22.02 47.65 -17.77
CA LEU A 654 -22.45 46.96 -18.99
C LEU A 654 -21.40 47.04 -20.11
N ARG A 655 -20.69 48.16 -20.24
CA ARG A 655 -19.57 48.29 -21.19
C ARG A 655 -18.37 47.42 -20.80
N LEU A 656 -18.08 47.30 -19.50
CA LEU A 656 -17.00 46.47 -19.00
C LEU A 656 -17.33 44.98 -19.22
N LEU A 657 -18.53 44.54 -18.85
CA LEU A 657 -19.06 43.20 -19.12
C LEU A 657 -19.08 42.89 -20.62
N ALA A 658 -19.45 43.86 -21.45
CA ALA A 658 -19.46 43.64 -22.90
C ALA A 658 -18.05 43.57 -23.52
N GLY A 659 -17.05 44.14 -22.85
CA GLY A 659 -15.67 44.19 -23.30
C GLY A 659 -14.88 42.90 -23.06
N ASP A 660 -15.36 42.04 -22.17
CA ASP A 660 -14.73 40.77 -21.83
C ASP A 660 -15.49 39.57 -22.46
N PRO A 661 -14.81 38.64 -23.17
CA PRO A 661 -15.48 37.54 -23.87
C PRO A 661 -16.25 36.56 -23.00
N ASP A 662 -15.83 36.35 -21.75
CA ASP A 662 -16.42 35.34 -20.88
C ASP A 662 -17.67 35.88 -20.19
N THR A 663 -17.62 37.12 -19.71
CA THR A 663 -18.79 37.85 -19.22
C THR A 663 -19.80 38.14 -20.35
N TRP A 664 -19.34 38.45 -21.57
CA TRP A 664 -20.21 38.56 -22.75
C TRP A 664 -21.02 37.29 -23.01
N ARG A 665 -20.36 36.11 -22.93
CA ARG A 665 -21.04 34.81 -23.08
C ARG A 665 -22.04 34.59 -21.96
N ALA A 666 -21.67 34.86 -20.71
CA ALA A 666 -22.56 34.73 -19.56
C ALA A 666 -23.85 35.57 -19.72
N MET A 667 -23.73 36.81 -20.21
CA MET A 667 -24.89 37.67 -20.48
C MET A 667 -25.81 37.14 -21.59
N HIS A 668 -25.27 36.42 -22.57
CA HIS A 668 -26.03 35.92 -23.73
C HIS A 668 -26.47 34.46 -23.58
N GLU A 669 -26.18 33.83 -22.44
CA GLU A 669 -26.59 32.46 -22.17
C GLU A 669 -28.13 32.41 -22.01
N PRO A 670 -28.87 31.68 -22.86
CA PRO A 670 -30.32 31.62 -22.77
C PRO A 670 -30.78 31.05 -21.43
N GLY A 671 -31.64 31.79 -20.72
CA GLY A 671 -32.08 31.41 -19.37
C GLY A 671 -30.97 31.45 -18.31
N GLY A 672 -29.79 32.00 -18.64
CA GLY A 672 -28.67 32.12 -17.72
C GLY A 672 -28.91 33.16 -16.63
N HIS A 673 -28.30 32.92 -15.46
CA HIS A 673 -28.41 33.78 -14.28
C HIS A 673 -28.06 35.24 -14.59
N THR A 674 -26.94 35.49 -15.26
CA THR A 674 -26.44 36.85 -15.50
C THR A 674 -27.40 37.69 -16.35
N GLY A 675 -27.91 37.14 -17.46
CA GLY A 675 -28.88 37.85 -18.29
C GLY A 675 -30.18 38.13 -17.53
N TRP A 676 -30.68 37.13 -16.81
CA TRP A 676 -31.88 37.24 -15.97
C TRP A 676 -31.71 38.30 -14.87
N TRP A 677 -30.59 38.27 -14.14
CA TRP A 677 -30.34 39.19 -13.03
C TRP A 677 -30.21 40.63 -13.54
N LEU A 678 -29.44 40.84 -14.61
CA LEU A 678 -29.31 42.16 -15.22
C LEU A 678 -30.65 42.69 -15.73
N ALA A 679 -31.51 41.84 -16.28
CA ALA A 679 -32.82 42.27 -16.76
C ALA A 679 -33.74 42.81 -15.65
N ASN A 680 -33.62 42.25 -14.44
CA ASN A 680 -34.46 42.59 -13.30
C ASN A 680 -33.86 43.68 -12.39
N HIS A 681 -32.53 43.76 -12.29
CA HIS A 681 -31.86 44.55 -11.25
C HIS A 681 -30.89 45.62 -11.77
N ALA A 682 -30.41 45.53 -13.01
CA ALA A 682 -29.62 46.63 -13.55
C ALA A 682 -30.50 47.88 -13.68
N VAL A 683 -29.92 49.07 -13.51
CA VAL A 683 -30.68 50.33 -13.54
C VAL A 683 -30.27 51.18 -14.74
N LEU A 684 -31.25 51.50 -15.60
CA LEU A 684 -31.10 52.42 -16.72
C LEU A 684 -32.12 53.56 -16.57
N ASP A 685 -31.67 54.71 -16.04
CA ASP A 685 -32.52 55.89 -15.77
C ASP A 685 -33.71 55.57 -14.85
N ASP A 686 -33.39 54.99 -13.68
CA ASP A 686 -34.35 54.54 -12.65
C ASP A 686 -35.29 53.38 -13.05
N HIS A 687 -35.05 52.76 -14.20
CA HIS A 687 -35.84 51.63 -14.71
C HIS A 687 -35.01 50.36 -14.91
N ALA A 688 -35.64 49.21 -14.65
CA ALA A 688 -35.05 47.92 -14.98
C ALA A 688 -35.14 47.66 -16.51
N PRO A 689 -34.15 47.01 -17.14
CA PRO A 689 -34.14 46.77 -18.57
C PRO A 689 -35.39 46.11 -19.14
N HIS A 690 -35.98 45.13 -18.44
CA HIS A 690 -37.18 44.41 -18.90
C HIS A 690 -38.44 45.30 -18.98
N GLU A 691 -38.44 46.46 -18.29
CA GLU A 691 -39.52 47.45 -18.33
C GLU A 691 -39.45 48.36 -19.56
N LEU A 692 -38.34 48.29 -20.30
CA LEU A 692 -38.00 49.17 -21.40
C LEU A 692 -38.07 48.44 -22.74
N ARG A 693 -38.25 49.22 -23.81
CA ARG A 693 -38.14 48.74 -25.20
C ARG A 693 -37.03 49.45 -25.95
N LEU A 694 -36.58 48.85 -27.05
CA LEU A 694 -35.73 49.55 -28.00
C LEU A 694 -36.47 50.74 -28.65
N PRO A 695 -35.76 51.82 -29.02
CA PRO A 695 -36.41 52.99 -29.63
C PRO A 695 -37.17 52.66 -30.91
N ASP A 696 -36.62 51.74 -31.72
CA ASP A 696 -37.17 51.31 -33.02
C ASP A 696 -38.28 50.24 -32.88
N ALA A 697 -38.52 49.71 -31.68
CA ALA A 697 -39.57 48.72 -31.38
C ALA A 697 -40.97 49.36 -31.32
N GLY A 698 -41.43 49.92 -32.43
CA GLY A 698 -42.69 50.67 -32.51
C GLY A 698 -43.95 49.85 -32.22
N ALA A 699 -43.89 48.52 -32.38
CA ALA A 699 -45.02 47.63 -32.08
C ALA A 699 -45.41 47.61 -30.59
N LEU A 700 -44.44 47.89 -29.72
CA LEU A 700 -44.57 47.93 -28.25
C LEU A 700 -44.90 49.34 -27.71
N ALA A 701 -45.01 50.33 -28.59
CA ALA A 701 -45.26 51.71 -28.19
C ALA A 701 -46.58 51.83 -27.40
N GLY A 702 -46.50 52.48 -26.24
CA GLY A 702 -47.61 52.64 -25.29
C GLY A 702 -47.65 51.56 -24.20
N LEU A 703 -47.10 50.37 -24.45
CA LEU A 703 -46.95 49.30 -23.45
C LEU A 703 -45.64 49.42 -22.68
N TYR A 704 -44.55 49.68 -23.40
CA TYR A 704 -43.21 49.84 -22.84
C TYR A 704 -42.57 51.18 -23.26
N ASP A 705 -41.79 51.76 -22.36
CA ASP A 705 -41.12 53.05 -22.57
C ASP A 705 -39.76 52.84 -23.26
N PRO A 706 -39.36 53.71 -24.20
CA PRO A 706 -38.10 53.52 -24.92
C PRO A 706 -36.92 53.72 -23.96
N VAL A 707 -35.92 52.82 -24.04
CA VAL A 707 -34.66 52.98 -23.34
C VAL A 707 -34.03 54.35 -23.68
N PRO A 708 -33.55 55.11 -22.68
CA PRO A 708 -32.92 56.41 -22.92
C PRO A 708 -31.62 56.26 -23.73
N PRO A 709 -31.11 57.35 -24.34
CA PRO A 709 -29.84 57.31 -25.06
C PRO A 709 -28.68 57.05 -24.08
N VAL A 710 -28.27 55.78 -24.00
CA VAL A 710 -27.12 55.31 -23.24
C VAL A 710 -26.00 54.89 -24.20
N ASP A 711 -24.74 55.05 -23.78
CA ASP A 711 -23.57 54.63 -24.55
C ASP A 711 -23.31 53.13 -24.35
N VAL A 712 -24.27 52.30 -24.80
CA VAL A 712 -24.27 50.83 -24.72
C VAL A 712 -24.80 50.30 -26.05
N ASP A 713 -24.17 49.25 -26.59
CA ASP A 713 -24.58 48.68 -27.87
C ASP A 713 -25.99 48.07 -27.79
N PRO A 714 -26.87 48.26 -28.81
CA PRO A 714 -28.22 47.68 -28.81
C PRO A 714 -28.25 46.15 -28.64
N SER A 715 -27.20 45.43 -29.02
CA SER A 715 -27.10 43.99 -28.76
C SER A 715 -26.98 43.66 -27.26
N VAL A 716 -26.22 44.46 -26.50
CA VAL A 716 -26.13 44.33 -25.03
C VAL A 716 -27.46 44.66 -24.39
N LEU A 717 -28.13 45.73 -24.84
CA LEU A 717 -29.45 46.10 -24.32
C LEU A 717 -30.46 44.96 -24.48
N ARG A 718 -30.46 44.28 -25.63
CA ARG A 718 -31.31 43.09 -25.84
C ARG A 718 -30.91 41.92 -24.95
N ALA A 719 -29.61 41.67 -24.79
CA ALA A 719 -29.11 40.57 -23.95
C ALA A 719 -29.53 40.73 -22.48
N ILE A 720 -29.63 41.97 -22.00
CA ILE A 720 -30.11 42.27 -20.64
C ILE A 720 -31.62 42.50 -20.59
N GLY A 721 -32.41 42.10 -21.59
CA GLY A 721 -33.87 42.11 -21.50
C GLY A 721 -34.60 43.37 -21.99
N VAL A 722 -33.92 44.36 -22.58
CA VAL A 722 -34.62 45.48 -23.25
C VAL A 722 -35.37 44.96 -24.47
N ARG A 723 -36.70 45.12 -24.47
CA ARG A 723 -37.61 44.45 -25.42
C ARG A 723 -37.49 45.02 -26.84
N GLU A 724 -37.24 44.14 -27.82
CA GLU A 724 -37.32 44.47 -29.26
C GLU A 724 -38.71 44.12 -29.83
N GLU A 725 -39.31 43.06 -29.30
CA GLU A 725 -40.60 42.54 -29.71
C GLU A 725 -41.41 42.08 -28.50
N LEU A 726 -42.67 41.69 -28.74
CA LEU A 726 -43.54 41.16 -27.70
C LEU A 726 -43.29 39.66 -27.62
N ASP A 727 -42.49 39.25 -26.64
CA ASP A 727 -42.20 37.84 -26.36
C ASP A 727 -42.69 37.51 -24.95
N LEU A 728 -43.41 36.39 -24.83
CA LEU A 728 -43.99 35.89 -23.59
C LEU A 728 -43.38 34.53 -23.30
N THR A 729 -42.47 34.50 -22.32
CA THR A 729 -41.71 33.28 -21.98
C THR A 729 -42.31 32.51 -20.80
N GLY A 730 -43.23 33.13 -20.07
CA GLY A 730 -43.93 32.51 -18.95
C GLY A 730 -45.05 33.37 -18.35
N PRO A 731 -45.63 32.95 -17.22
CA PRO A 731 -46.73 33.65 -16.56
C PRO A 731 -46.41 35.08 -16.14
N ASP A 732 -45.20 35.35 -15.66
CA ASP A 732 -44.81 36.69 -15.20
C ASP A 732 -44.80 37.74 -16.33
N ASP A 733 -44.36 37.35 -17.54
CA ASP A 733 -44.42 38.21 -18.72
C ASP A 733 -45.88 38.53 -19.11
N ALA A 734 -46.77 37.54 -19.00
CA ALA A 734 -48.19 37.72 -19.28
C ALA A 734 -48.86 38.62 -18.23
N GLU A 735 -48.53 38.44 -16.94
CA GLU A 735 -49.00 39.31 -15.85
C GLU A 735 -48.52 40.75 -16.03
N ASP A 736 -47.24 41.00 -16.33
CA ASP A 736 -46.70 42.34 -16.62
C ASP A 736 -47.43 43.00 -17.80
N LEU A 737 -47.65 42.24 -18.88
CA LEU A 737 -48.35 42.74 -20.05
C LEU A 737 -49.82 43.09 -19.75
N LEU A 738 -50.51 42.24 -18.98
CA LEU A 738 -51.88 42.47 -18.54
C LEU A 738 -51.99 43.70 -17.62
N ASP A 739 -51.07 43.87 -16.69
CA ASP A 739 -51.00 45.04 -15.81
C ASP A 739 -50.76 46.33 -16.61
N ARG A 740 -49.88 46.28 -17.62
CA ARG A 740 -49.66 47.42 -18.54
C ARG A 740 -50.88 47.72 -19.40
N LEU A 741 -51.62 46.70 -19.84
CA LEU A 741 -52.89 46.88 -20.54
C LEU A 741 -53.95 47.50 -19.61
N ALA A 742 -53.95 47.15 -18.33
CA ALA A 742 -54.83 47.66 -17.30
C ALA A 742 -54.45 49.08 -16.79
N ASP A 743 -53.25 49.59 -17.09
CA ASP A 743 -52.82 50.91 -16.62
C ASP A 743 -53.52 52.05 -17.38
N GLN A 744 -54.39 52.79 -16.69
CA GLN A 744 -55.09 53.96 -17.22
C GLN A 744 -54.17 55.11 -17.64
N ASN A 745 -52.94 55.17 -17.13
CA ASN A 745 -51.96 56.21 -17.48
C ASN A 745 -51.25 55.92 -18.81
N ARG A 746 -51.28 54.67 -19.27
CA ARG A 746 -50.67 54.26 -20.54
C ARG A 746 -51.58 54.55 -21.73
N GLN A 747 -51.00 55.17 -22.76
CA GLN A 747 -51.65 55.45 -24.03
C GLN A 747 -51.43 54.29 -25.02
N VAL A 748 -52.25 53.25 -24.91
CA VAL A 748 -52.18 52.08 -25.78
C VAL A 748 -53.19 52.22 -26.92
N THR A 749 -52.73 52.08 -28.17
CA THR A 749 -53.64 52.10 -29.33
C THR A 749 -54.47 50.80 -29.39
N THR A 750 -55.68 50.85 -29.96
CA THR A 750 -56.53 49.64 -30.12
C THR A 750 -55.79 48.50 -30.82
N GLY A 751 -55.03 48.79 -31.89
CA GLY A 751 -54.27 47.77 -32.60
C GLY A 751 -53.15 47.14 -31.75
N THR A 752 -52.48 47.93 -30.91
CA THR A 752 -51.48 47.42 -29.95
C THR A 752 -52.13 46.55 -28.88
N ALA A 753 -53.26 46.99 -28.31
CA ALA A 753 -53.99 46.22 -27.32
C ALA A 753 -54.49 44.88 -27.89
N MET A 754 -55.03 44.88 -29.11
CA MET A 754 -55.47 43.66 -29.79
C MET A 754 -54.31 42.69 -30.03
N ARG A 755 -53.14 43.16 -30.49
CA ARG A 755 -51.95 42.31 -30.67
C ARG A 755 -51.40 41.78 -29.35
N ALA A 756 -51.46 42.57 -28.28
CA ALA A 756 -51.04 42.13 -26.96
C ALA A 756 -51.97 41.03 -26.41
N HIS A 757 -53.29 41.20 -26.53
CA HIS A 757 -54.25 40.14 -26.21
C HIS A 757 -54.06 38.91 -27.11
N ALA A 758 -53.76 39.10 -28.41
CA ALA A 758 -53.45 38.02 -29.33
C ALA A 758 -52.25 37.21 -28.84
N ALA A 759 -51.14 37.87 -28.52
CA ALA A 759 -49.92 37.20 -28.05
C ALA A 759 -50.16 36.40 -26.76
N ILE A 760 -50.95 36.94 -25.81
CA ILE A 760 -51.33 36.20 -24.59
C ILE A 760 -52.16 34.96 -24.93
N ALA A 761 -53.15 35.11 -25.80
CA ALA A 761 -54.02 34.02 -26.20
C ALA A 761 -53.29 32.94 -27.01
N GLU A 762 -52.38 33.35 -27.91
CA GLU A 762 -51.48 32.47 -28.67
C GLU A 762 -50.57 31.68 -27.73
N ALA A 763 -49.97 32.34 -26.73
CA ALA A 763 -49.14 31.67 -25.74
C ALA A 763 -49.91 30.58 -24.96
N VAL A 764 -51.18 30.81 -24.64
CA VAL A 764 -52.04 29.78 -24.02
C VAL A 764 -52.42 28.68 -25.00
N GLN A 765 -52.81 29.03 -26.22
CA GLN A 765 -53.19 28.05 -27.23
C GLN A 765 -52.04 27.11 -27.61
N ASP A 766 -50.83 27.65 -27.70
CA ASP A 766 -49.61 26.91 -28.05
C ASP A 766 -49.01 26.16 -26.85
N GLY A 767 -49.58 26.34 -25.65
CA GLY A 767 -49.14 25.68 -24.42
C GLY A 767 -47.82 26.21 -23.87
N VAL A 768 -47.38 27.40 -24.31
CA VAL A 768 -46.26 28.14 -23.71
C VAL A 768 -46.65 28.60 -22.30
N LEU A 769 -47.93 28.93 -22.12
CA LEU A 769 -48.52 29.41 -20.88
C LEU A 769 -49.75 28.56 -20.53
N SER A 770 -49.98 28.29 -19.25
CA SER A 770 -51.28 27.84 -18.76
C SER A 770 -52.10 29.04 -18.27
N ALA A 771 -53.36 29.14 -18.69
CA ALA A 771 -54.28 30.17 -18.16
C ALA A 771 -54.45 30.07 -16.63
N GLU A 772 -54.32 28.88 -16.04
CA GLU A 772 -54.41 28.67 -14.58
C GLU A 772 -53.21 29.23 -13.81
N ASP A 773 -52.06 29.39 -14.49
CA ASP A 773 -50.82 29.89 -13.88
C ASP A 773 -50.71 31.42 -13.97
N VAL A 774 -51.58 32.07 -14.77
CA VAL A 774 -51.66 33.54 -14.85
C VAL A 774 -52.73 34.06 -13.91
N ARG A 775 -52.38 35.06 -13.11
CA ARG A 775 -53.35 35.81 -12.33
C ARG A 775 -54.30 36.60 -13.24
N PRO A 776 -55.62 36.36 -13.17
CA PRO A 776 -56.57 37.12 -13.96
C PRO A 776 -56.52 38.62 -13.62
N PRO A 777 -56.60 39.51 -14.62
CA PRO A 777 -56.44 40.94 -14.41
C PRO A 777 -57.68 41.55 -13.75
N VAL A 778 -57.47 42.58 -12.94
CA VAL A 778 -58.58 43.31 -12.31
C VAL A 778 -59.33 44.20 -13.32
N ALA A 779 -58.63 44.64 -14.36
CA ALA A 779 -59.17 45.48 -15.43
C ALA A 779 -58.58 45.11 -16.79
N VAL A 780 -59.33 45.34 -17.86
CA VAL A 780 -58.96 45.02 -19.23
C VAL A 780 -59.14 46.23 -20.15
N ARG A 781 -58.53 46.17 -21.33
CA ARG A 781 -58.61 47.23 -22.34
C ARG A 781 -59.52 46.85 -23.51
N PRO A 782 -60.81 47.24 -23.51
CA PRO A 782 -61.73 46.98 -24.62
C PRO A 782 -61.35 47.70 -25.93
N LEU A 783 -62.07 47.41 -27.01
CA LEU A 783 -61.83 47.92 -28.37
C LEU A 783 -61.78 49.46 -28.47
N THR A 784 -62.47 50.17 -27.58
CA THR A 784 -62.44 51.65 -27.54
C THR A 784 -61.18 52.23 -26.90
N GLY A 785 -60.30 51.40 -26.32
CA GLY A 785 -59.01 51.77 -25.78
C GLY A 785 -59.01 52.30 -24.34
N GLY A 786 -60.18 52.47 -23.73
CA GLY A 786 -60.30 52.78 -22.29
C GLY A 786 -59.96 51.57 -21.41
N VAL A 787 -59.89 51.75 -20.09
CA VAL A 787 -59.72 50.65 -19.12
C VAL A 787 -61.06 50.39 -18.43
N LEU A 788 -61.48 49.14 -18.36
CA LEU A 788 -62.75 48.69 -17.78
C LEU A 788 -62.48 47.55 -16.77
N PRO A 789 -63.21 47.46 -15.64
CA PRO A 789 -63.15 46.27 -14.78
C PRO A 789 -63.39 44.99 -15.59
N ALA A 790 -62.57 43.95 -15.37
CA ALA A 790 -62.66 42.70 -16.12
C ALA A 790 -64.06 42.05 -15.99
N SER A 791 -64.69 42.17 -14.82
CA SER A 791 -66.05 41.66 -14.55
C SER A 791 -67.16 42.30 -15.38
N GLU A 792 -66.90 43.44 -16.04
CA GLU A 792 -67.85 44.09 -16.95
C GLU A 792 -67.57 43.81 -18.43
N ALA A 793 -66.43 43.17 -18.73
CA ALA A 793 -65.97 42.88 -20.07
C ALA A 793 -66.47 41.52 -20.60
N MET A 794 -66.31 41.32 -21.90
CA MET A 794 -66.51 40.05 -22.59
C MET A 794 -65.54 39.94 -23.76
N VAL A 795 -65.12 38.73 -24.11
CA VAL A 795 -64.26 38.49 -25.27
C VAL A 795 -65.09 38.25 -26.52
N LEU A 796 -64.75 38.92 -27.61
CA LEU A 796 -65.41 38.77 -28.90
C LEU A 796 -65.03 37.45 -29.57
N ASP A 797 -65.95 36.50 -29.56
CA ASP A 797 -65.88 35.22 -30.27
C ASP A 797 -66.66 35.20 -31.58
N ALA A 798 -67.61 36.13 -31.74
CA ALA A 798 -68.46 36.19 -32.92
C ALA A 798 -68.73 37.63 -33.37
N PRO A 799 -68.54 37.94 -34.67
CA PRO A 799 -68.62 39.32 -35.14
C PRO A 799 -70.03 39.91 -35.19
N TRP A 800 -71.09 39.10 -35.29
CA TRP A 800 -72.47 39.62 -35.32
C TRP A 800 -72.90 40.24 -34.00
N VAL A 801 -72.25 39.85 -32.90
CA VAL A 801 -72.50 40.40 -31.56
C VAL A 801 -72.20 41.90 -31.50
N LEU A 802 -71.27 42.41 -32.32
CA LEU A 802 -70.98 43.85 -32.42
C LEU A 802 -72.14 44.70 -32.96
N GLY A 803 -73.16 44.08 -33.58
CA GLY A 803 -74.38 44.79 -33.95
C GLY A 803 -75.21 45.27 -32.75
N VAL A 804 -74.94 44.74 -31.55
CA VAL A 804 -75.72 44.99 -30.34
C VAL A 804 -74.86 45.27 -29.10
N ALA A 805 -73.66 44.69 -29.00
CA ALA A 805 -72.73 44.92 -27.89
C ALA A 805 -71.99 46.25 -28.05
N SER A 806 -71.80 46.99 -26.94
CA SER A 806 -70.96 48.20 -26.95
C SER A 806 -69.50 47.82 -27.06
N GLY A 807 -68.76 48.45 -28.00
CA GLY A 807 -67.32 48.30 -28.10
C GLY A 807 -66.54 48.71 -26.85
N GLU A 808 -67.19 49.44 -25.91
CA GLU A 808 -66.62 49.78 -24.59
C GLU A 808 -66.57 48.60 -23.62
N ARG A 809 -67.20 47.46 -23.94
CA ARG A 809 -67.24 46.27 -23.08
C ARG A 809 -66.61 45.04 -23.72
N VAL A 810 -66.12 45.17 -24.94
CA VAL A 810 -65.69 44.05 -25.77
C VAL A 810 -64.18 44.08 -25.92
N VAL A 811 -63.53 42.97 -25.60
CA VAL A 811 -62.10 42.72 -25.81
C VAL A 811 -61.94 41.74 -27.00
N SER A 812 -60.83 41.82 -27.73
CA SER A 812 -60.59 40.95 -28.88
C SER A 812 -59.10 40.70 -29.07
N ALA A 813 -58.75 39.46 -29.39
CA ALA A 813 -57.41 39.02 -29.79
C ALA A 813 -57.16 39.12 -31.31
N GLY A 814 -58.08 39.69 -32.09
CA GLY A 814 -57.88 39.75 -33.54
C GLY A 814 -59.19 39.66 -34.34
N PRO A 815 -59.08 39.78 -35.67
CA PRO A 815 -60.25 39.74 -36.55
C PRO A 815 -60.80 38.34 -36.83
N ASP A 816 -60.07 37.25 -36.55
CA ASP A 816 -60.40 35.87 -36.93
C ASP A 816 -61.10 35.05 -35.81
N PHE A 817 -61.14 35.58 -34.59
CA PHE A 817 -61.83 35.02 -33.41
C PHE A 817 -61.35 33.65 -32.92
N ALA A 818 -60.38 33.03 -33.59
CA ALA A 818 -59.83 31.72 -33.20
C ALA A 818 -59.26 31.74 -31.77
N LEU A 819 -58.71 32.88 -31.37
CA LEU A 819 -58.08 33.13 -30.07
C LEU A 819 -59.06 33.57 -28.97
N ALA A 820 -60.38 33.59 -29.24
CA ALA A 820 -61.36 34.10 -28.29
C ALA A 820 -61.48 33.25 -27.02
N GLU A 821 -61.51 31.91 -27.15
CA GLU A 821 -61.57 30.99 -26.01
C GLU A 821 -60.30 31.08 -25.12
N PRO A 822 -59.07 30.93 -25.66
CA PRO A 822 -57.86 31.08 -24.86
C PRO A 822 -57.75 32.45 -24.16
N LEU A 823 -58.17 33.53 -24.84
CA LEU A 823 -58.16 34.86 -24.24
C LEU A 823 -59.19 34.97 -23.09
N ALA A 824 -60.38 34.42 -23.26
CA ALA A 824 -61.44 34.44 -22.24
C ALA A 824 -61.01 33.67 -20.98
N ASP A 825 -60.33 32.54 -21.15
CA ASP A 825 -59.80 31.72 -20.06
C ASP A 825 -58.76 32.50 -19.24
N VAL A 826 -57.77 33.14 -19.89
CA VAL A 826 -56.73 33.94 -19.18
C VAL A 826 -57.31 35.17 -18.49
N LEU A 827 -58.24 35.85 -19.14
CA LEU A 827 -58.85 37.07 -18.59
C LEU A 827 -59.90 36.76 -17.51
N ASP A 828 -60.34 35.51 -17.37
CA ASP A 828 -61.48 35.07 -16.55
C ASP A 828 -62.75 35.90 -16.85
N VAL A 829 -63.09 36.02 -18.15
CA VAL A 829 -64.28 36.75 -18.62
C VAL A 829 -65.09 35.91 -19.62
N PRO A 830 -66.42 36.07 -19.69
CA PRO A 830 -67.24 35.26 -20.58
C PRO A 830 -67.04 35.62 -22.07
N LEU A 831 -67.37 34.68 -22.95
CA LEU A 831 -67.48 34.94 -24.39
C LEU A 831 -68.69 35.83 -24.69
N ALA A 832 -68.59 36.64 -25.74
CA ALA A 832 -69.64 37.59 -26.10
C ALA A 832 -70.94 36.88 -26.49
N THR A 833 -70.90 35.72 -27.15
CA THR A 833 -72.11 34.94 -27.47
C THR A 833 -72.79 34.29 -26.26
N GLU A 834 -72.07 34.03 -25.17
CA GLU A 834 -72.63 33.51 -23.92
C GLU A 834 -73.45 34.56 -23.18
N VAL A 835 -73.02 35.82 -23.26
CA VAL A 835 -73.70 36.97 -22.64
C VAL A 835 -74.81 37.51 -23.55
N VAL A 836 -74.55 37.59 -24.85
CA VAL A 836 -75.43 38.26 -25.83
C VAL A 836 -76.26 37.23 -26.60
N VAL A 837 -77.27 36.69 -25.92
CA VAL A 837 -78.21 35.71 -26.50
C VAL A 837 -79.40 36.43 -27.13
N GLY A 838 -79.49 36.37 -28.46
CA GLY A 838 -80.54 37.04 -29.25
C GLY A 838 -81.65 36.16 -29.77
N VAL A 839 -82.86 36.71 -29.83
CA VAL A 839 -84.03 36.05 -30.44
C VAL A 839 -84.58 36.92 -31.57
N ILE A 840 -84.59 36.37 -32.78
CA ILE A 840 -85.15 37.01 -33.98
C ILE A 840 -86.68 36.99 -33.93
N ARG A 841 -87.33 38.09 -34.32
CA ARG A 841 -88.80 38.25 -34.23
C ARG A 841 -89.52 38.24 -35.57
N GLU A 842 -88.89 38.73 -36.63
CA GLU A 842 -89.51 38.84 -37.95
C GLU A 842 -89.53 37.52 -38.72
N GLN A 843 -90.39 37.47 -39.74
CA GLN A 843 -90.40 36.40 -40.72
C GLN A 843 -89.31 36.64 -41.77
N ALA A 844 -88.51 35.62 -42.06
CA ALA A 844 -87.48 35.66 -43.09
C ALA A 844 -87.91 34.89 -44.34
N GLN A 845 -87.31 35.23 -45.48
CA GLN A 845 -87.41 34.46 -46.72
C GLN A 845 -86.07 33.75 -46.98
N PRO A 846 -86.06 32.43 -47.23
CA PRO A 846 -84.85 31.74 -47.66
C PRO A 846 -84.51 32.15 -49.09
N VAL A 847 -83.27 32.62 -49.30
CA VAL A 847 -82.73 32.98 -50.61
C VAL A 847 -81.47 32.18 -50.84
N LEU A 848 -81.30 31.54 -52.00
CA LEU A 848 -80.07 30.82 -52.32
C LEU A 848 -79.00 31.79 -52.81
N TRP A 849 -77.74 31.57 -52.42
CA TRP A 849 -76.62 32.38 -52.89
C TRP A 849 -76.52 32.39 -54.43
N ALA A 850 -76.79 31.24 -55.07
CA ALA A 850 -76.76 31.09 -56.53
C ALA A 850 -77.86 31.87 -57.27
N ASP A 851 -78.93 32.29 -56.58
CA ASP A 851 -80.02 33.08 -57.17
C ASP A 851 -79.71 34.59 -57.12
N LEU A 852 -78.66 34.99 -56.40
CA LEU A 852 -78.23 36.38 -56.23
C LEU A 852 -77.09 36.70 -57.21
N GLY A 853 -77.42 37.29 -58.36
CA GLY A 853 -76.44 37.59 -59.42
C GLY A 853 -75.22 38.39 -58.93
N ALA A 854 -75.43 39.41 -58.08
CA ALA A 854 -74.33 40.20 -57.51
C ALA A 854 -73.40 39.37 -56.61
N VAL A 855 -73.93 38.37 -55.89
CA VAL A 855 -73.12 37.43 -55.08
C VAL A 855 -72.34 36.49 -55.96
N VAL A 856 -72.94 35.98 -57.04
CA VAL A 856 -72.24 35.14 -58.04
C VAL A 856 -71.05 35.91 -58.64
N ASP A 857 -71.29 37.15 -59.09
CA ASP A 857 -70.25 38.01 -59.65
C ASP A 857 -69.14 38.33 -58.61
N ALA A 858 -69.52 38.61 -57.36
CA ALA A 858 -68.57 38.86 -56.28
C ALA A 858 -67.71 37.62 -55.96
N CYS A 859 -68.32 36.42 -55.90
CA CYS A 859 -67.59 35.16 -55.71
C CYS A 859 -66.63 34.88 -56.87
N ASP A 860 -67.07 35.05 -58.12
CA ASP A 860 -66.24 34.85 -59.31
C ASP A 860 -65.03 35.81 -59.31
N LEU A 861 -65.24 37.10 -58.97
CA LEU A 861 -64.18 38.10 -58.88
C LEU A 861 -63.21 37.85 -57.71
N ALA A 862 -63.70 37.31 -56.59
CA ALA A 862 -62.88 36.89 -55.45
C ALA A 862 -62.20 35.51 -55.66
N GLY A 863 -62.49 34.82 -56.76
CA GLY A 863 -61.95 33.49 -57.07
C GLY A 863 -62.52 32.36 -56.19
N LEU A 864 -63.80 32.47 -55.82
CA LEU A 864 -64.51 31.58 -54.91
C LEU A 864 -65.65 30.84 -55.59
N GLU A 865 -65.86 29.58 -55.21
CA GLU A 865 -67.11 28.89 -55.55
C GLU A 865 -68.27 29.45 -54.72
N VAL A 866 -69.41 29.70 -55.36
CA VAL A 866 -70.63 30.18 -54.68
C VAL A 866 -71.08 29.15 -53.63
N PRO A 867 -71.23 29.53 -52.35
CA PRO A 867 -71.55 28.58 -51.28
C PRO A 867 -72.89 27.87 -51.50
N ALA A 868 -72.97 26.61 -51.08
CA ALA A 868 -74.22 25.86 -51.10
C ALA A 868 -75.21 26.43 -50.07
N GLY A 869 -76.49 26.55 -50.45
CA GLY A 869 -77.53 27.13 -49.60
C GLY A 869 -77.65 28.64 -49.75
N GLY A 870 -78.03 29.34 -48.68
CA GLY A 870 -78.12 30.80 -48.65
C GLY A 870 -78.77 31.33 -47.37
N PRO A 871 -78.78 32.65 -47.19
CA PRO A 871 -79.20 33.25 -45.93
C PRO A 871 -80.73 33.34 -45.84
N LEU A 872 -81.19 33.58 -44.61
CA LEU A 872 -82.56 34.00 -44.35
C LEU A 872 -82.63 35.53 -44.42
N VAL A 873 -83.17 36.04 -45.53
CA VAL A 873 -83.25 37.48 -45.82
C VAL A 873 -84.51 38.09 -45.20
N HIS A 874 -84.34 39.21 -44.51
CA HIS A 874 -85.39 39.98 -43.86
C HIS A 874 -85.52 41.36 -44.50
N GLU A 875 -86.75 41.90 -44.59
CA GLU A 875 -86.96 43.31 -44.95
C GLU A 875 -86.39 44.24 -43.85
N ARG A 876 -86.50 43.82 -42.58
CA ARG A 876 -85.94 44.48 -41.41
C ARG A 876 -85.60 43.40 -40.38
N LEU A 877 -84.33 43.32 -39.98
CA LEU A 877 -83.85 42.30 -39.04
C LEU A 877 -83.72 42.91 -37.64
N THR A 878 -84.60 42.50 -36.72
CA THR A 878 -84.57 42.91 -35.32
C THR A 878 -84.25 41.72 -34.43
N VAL A 879 -83.22 41.87 -33.60
CA VAL A 879 -82.79 40.88 -32.63
C VAL A 879 -83.13 41.40 -31.23
N ARG A 880 -83.89 40.60 -30.47
CA ARG A 880 -84.18 40.91 -29.06
C ARG A 880 -83.08 40.37 -28.16
N ILE A 881 -82.38 41.25 -27.46
CA ILE A 881 -81.43 40.90 -26.39
C ILE A 881 -82.09 41.27 -25.05
N GLY A 882 -82.41 40.28 -24.22
CA GLY A 882 -83.15 40.50 -22.97
C GLY A 882 -84.51 41.17 -23.20
N LEU A 883 -84.64 42.44 -22.81
CA LEU A 883 -85.86 43.25 -22.98
C LEU A 883 -85.75 44.31 -24.09
N ALA A 884 -84.59 44.45 -24.73
CA ALA A 884 -84.34 45.46 -25.75
C ALA A 884 -84.38 44.85 -27.16
N ASP A 885 -84.98 45.59 -28.10
CA ASP A 885 -85.00 45.24 -29.52
C ASP A 885 -83.94 46.07 -30.24
N HIS A 886 -83.07 45.41 -31.00
CA HIS A 886 -81.99 46.03 -31.76
C HIS A 886 -82.12 45.73 -33.24
N GLU A 887 -82.01 46.74 -34.08
CA GLU A 887 -82.01 46.58 -35.54
C GLU A 887 -80.57 46.34 -36.01
N VAL A 888 -80.34 45.23 -36.71
CA VAL A 888 -79.01 44.81 -37.18
C VAL A 888 -79.04 44.47 -38.67
N ALA A 889 -77.93 44.66 -39.37
CA ALA A 889 -77.83 44.31 -40.78
C ALA A 889 -77.70 42.79 -41.01
N TRP A 890 -77.17 42.06 -40.02
CA TRP A 890 -76.99 40.61 -40.07
C TRP A 890 -76.92 40.00 -38.67
N TRP A 891 -77.21 38.70 -38.55
CA TRP A 891 -77.17 37.93 -37.31
C TRP A 891 -77.02 36.43 -37.62
N VAL A 892 -76.40 35.65 -36.73
CA VAL A 892 -76.36 34.19 -36.82
C VAL A 892 -77.14 33.59 -35.66
N ASP A 893 -78.13 32.74 -35.96
CA ASP A 893 -78.89 31.97 -34.96
C ASP A 893 -78.78 30.47 -35.28
N ARG A 894 -78.16 29.69 -34.39
CA ARG A 894 -77.96 28.23 -34.55
C ARG A 894 -77.40 27.85 -35.93
N ASP A 895 -76.29 28.48 -36.31
CA ASP A 895 -75.59 28.30 -37.58
C ASP A 895 -76.37 28.75 -38.83
N VAL A 896 -77.54 29.36 -38.64
CA VAL A 896 -78.33 29.94 -39.73
C VAL A 896 -78.03 31.43 -39.82
N VAL A 897 -77.51 31.85 -40.97
CA VAL A 897 -77.21 33.25 -41.25
C VAL A 897 -78.48 33.99 -41.64
N HIS A 898 -78.77 35.06 -40.93
CA HIS A 898 -79.85 36.01 -41.21
C HIS A 898 -79.25 37.35 -41.62
N CYS A 899 -79.82 37.99 -42.64
CA CYS A 899 -79.37 39.32 -43.06
C CYS A 899 -80.54 40.16 -43.58
N THR A 900 -80.31 41.47 -43.68
CA THR A 900 -81.16 42.34 -44.48
C THR A 900 -80.74 42.28 -45.95
N ASP A 901 -81.65 42.67 -46.85
CA ASP A 901 -81.33 42.89 -48.26
C ASP A 901 -80.58 44.22 -48.46
N SER A 902 -79.42 44.33 -47.79
CA SER A 902 -78.51 45.46 -47.88
C SER A 902 -77.11 44.96 -48.22
N THR A 903 -76.30 45.78 -48.89
CA THR A 903 -74.91 45.45 -49.21
C THR A 903 -74.14 45.03 -47.96
N GLU A 904 -74.29 45.77 -46.85
CA GLU A 904 -73.61 45.45 -45.59
C GLU A 904 -74.07 44.10 -45.01
N GLY A 905 -75.37 43.86 -44.95
CA GLY A 905 -75.93 42.61 -44.42
C GLY A 905 -75.50 41.40 -45.26
N MET A 906 -75.60 41.52 -46.58
CA MET A 906 -75.27 40.48 -47.54
C MET A 906 -73.77 40.19 -47.57
N ALA A 907 -72.91 41.22 -47.54
CA ALA A 907 -71.46 41.07 -47.53
C ALA A 907 -70.97 40.36 -46.27
N ARG A 908 -71.47 40.74 -45.09
CA ARG A 908 -71.09 40.11 -43.81
C ARG A 908 -71.61 38.68 -43.73
N ALA A 909 -72.83 38.44 -44.19
CA ALA A 909 -73.41 37.10 -44.27
C ALA A 909 -72.63 36.18 -45.23
N LEU A 910 -72.22 36.70 -46.39
CA LEU A 910 -71.40 35.98 -47.36
C LEU A 910 -70.01 35.69 -46.78
N ALA A 911 -69.34 36.70 -46.25
CA ALA A 911 -68.01 36.58 -45.63
C ALA A 911 -67.98 35.52 -44.53
N TRP A 912 -69.01 35.49 -43.67
CA TRP A 912 -69.17 34.47 -42.64
C TRP A 912 -69.43 33.08 -43.23
N SER A 913 -70.32 32.98 -44.22
CA SER A 913 -70.66 31.69 -44.86
C SER A 913 -69.50 31.08 -45.67
N THR A 914 -68.54 31.89 -46.09
CA THR A 914 -67.34 31.47 -46.83
C THR A 914 -66.10 31.30 -45.95
N ASP A 915 -66.21 31.51 -44.63
CA ASP A 915 -65.07 31.52 -43.71
C ASP A 915 -63.97 32.53 -44.11
N ARG A 916 -64.41 33.73 -44.55
CA ARG A 916 -63.55 34.82 -45.06
C ARG A 916 -63.92 36.15 -44.44
N TRP A 917 -64.05 36.18 -43.12
CA TRP A 917 -64.50 37.38 -42.39
C TRP A 917 -63.62 38.62 -42.62
N GLU A 918 -62.30 38.44 -42.84
CA GLU A 918 -61.38 39.53 -43.16
C GLU A 918 -61.74 40.24 -44.47
N GLU A 919 -62.30 39.50 -45.44
CA GLU A 919 -62.69 40.01 -46.75
C GLU A 919 -64.08 40.67 -46.74
N ARG A 920 -64.77 40.80 -45.59
CA ARG A 920 -66.13 41.39 -45.52
C ARG A 920 -66.25 42.76 -46.17
N HIS A 921 -65.21 43.59 -46.10
CA HIS A 921 -65.19 44.91 -46.72
C HIS A 921 -64.95 44.81 -48.22
N THR A 922 -64.14 43.84 -48.66
CA THR A 922 -63.95 43.50 -50.07
C THR A 922 -65.25 42.99 -50.68
N PHE A 923 -65.97 42.09 -49.99
CA PHE A 923 -67.29 41.64 -50.42
C PHE A 923 -68.31 42.77 -50.45
N ALA A 924 -68.28 43.68 -49.48
CA ALA A 924 -69.16 44.86 -49.51
C ALA A 924 -68.87 45.74 -50.74
N ALA A 925 -67.60 45.99 -51.05
CA ALA A 925 -67.18 46.74 -52.24
C ALA A 925 -67.60 46.02 -53.54
N LEU A 926 -67.38 44.70 -53.62
CA LEU A 926 -67.77 43.87 -54.76
C LEU A 926 -69.28 43.85 -54.99
N LEU A 927 -70.08 43.79 -53.93
CA LEU A 927 -71.53 43.78 -54.01
C LEU A 927 -72.12 45.16 -54.32
N GLU A 928 -71.44 46.24 -53.93
CA GLU A 928 -71.86 47.62 -54.23
C GLU A 928 -71.48 48.03 -55.66
N ASP A 929 -70.26 47.71 -56.10
CA ASP A 929 -69.73 48.04 -57.42
C ASP A 929 -68.68 47.00 -57.87
N PRO A 930 -69.09 45.94 -58.60
CA PRO A 930 -68.19 44.89 -59.07
C PRO A 930 -67.07 45.39 -60.00
N GLU A 931 -67.26 46.55 -60.67
CA GLU A 931 -66.27 47.11 -61.59
C GLU A 931 -65.12 47.84 -60.85
N SER A 932 -65.29 48.13 -59.56
CA SER A 932 -64.32 48.89 -58.75
C SER A 932 -62.97 48.20 -58.53
N LEU A 933 -62.89 46.86 -58.65
CA LEU A 933 -61.67 46.07 -58.46
C LEU A 933 -60.80 45.92 -59.72
N LEU A 934 -61.31 46.32 -60.89
CA LEU A 934 -60.57 46.29 -62.16
C LEU A 934 -59.83 47.62 -62.44
N GLY A 935 -59.96 48.62 -61.56
CA GLY A 935 -59.47 49.99 -61.70
C GLY A 935 -58.15 50.29 -61.00
#